data_AF-A5GN04-F1
#
_entry.id   AF-A5GN04-F1
#
_cell.length_a   1.000
_cell.length_b   1.000
_cell.length_c   1.000
_cell.angle_alpha   90.00
_cell.angle_beta   90.00
_cell.angle_gamma   90.00
#
_symmetry.space_group_name_H-M   'P 1'
#
loop_
_entity.id
_entity.type
_entity.pdbx_description
1 polymer ?
#
loop_
_entity_poly.entity_id
_entity_poly.type
_entity_poly.pdbx_seq_one_letter_code
_entity_poly.pdbx_strand_id
1 'polypeptide(L)'
;MTERPLHLVLVSTPIGQLGSGRGGGVELTLSSVLRGLVGRGHQLSLVAPEGSRSPVLDDTVQVHPCKGVDQPSWQHADRGAPMQIPDDGVLPRLWERALDLGSQADAVLNFGYDWLPLWLTPHAPAALFHLVSMGSVSQVMDRAVAAVARWDQRRLAFHTCRQAQDFDLVAPPEVVGNGFDLSRYDLQLAPSGPLGWAGRVAPEKGLEDAAAVAAALGETLRVWGLVEDHAYAQRVEAEVPQGTIEWCGFKPTAELQRELGACRALLNTPKWNEAYGNVVVEALACGVPVVAYDRGGPGEIVQNGVTGWLVPPRRPRRPDPRHATGCCHRSTGLSWLGGTMGESGRSRDARGNLDSPGSVADGWHHRPMTADRLQTIELSPQVRRRGLWCILALAVVIFIWQLGSTGLVDETPPLFAASGRAMAETGDWLTPRVNGLPRFDKPPLVYWLMGLTYSLPGSASWDPLGTWAARLPSALASMASMLMLGDTLLRYPLAGDAHPRRTAVAAALAFALSPLVLIWSRTAVSDALLSGTLSLSLLCQWRCYASGSTRRWWLAWVLLALAVLTKGPVAVVLTGITLSLYALIRRDLSGLWRLLRPIPGLLITAALSLPWYVAELVVEGQPFWDSFFGYHNLQRLTSVVNDHLQPWWFFGPVLVVASLPFTPLLLLGLARCLGAFRGGGSRLQMPAAQSLRDFAACWVLSVLILFTLAATKLPSYWLPATPAAALVIALTAQAPSLRKRPLLLWMWLFTLMLTAVLAAGLWVSPLWIPLIQDPEMPTLPAELLASGLVLRAAVCFTVAALLGLITLLRTTDGRLLAVQGPLVVFQLVALLPMIELGDRVRQRPVRQVAGTVASQRRPGEPVAMIGVLKPSLHFYTRQVVLYEGKSKSALVNLADRLSHEQRQGFQGIPLNDPNSSDTVLVVIDERTADRDHWQGLAPEILSRSGIYSLWRVDRSRLEQRSAALRARGVDLTWRDPRPERY
;
A
#
# COMPACT_ATOMS: atom_id res chain seq x y z
N MET A 1 27.48 4.73 -22.74
CA MET A 1 28.49 5.74 -23.08
C MET A 1 29.06 5.35 -24.42
N THR A 2 29.18 6.30 -25.35
CA THR A 2 29.69 6.03 -26.70
C THR A 2 31.19 5.79 -26.64
N GLU A 3 31.67 4.68 -27.20
CA GLU A 3 33.10 4.31 -27.25
C GLU A 3 33.89 5.10 -28.31
N ARG A 4 33.22 5.99 -29.07
CA ARG A 4 33.85 6.83 -30.10
C ARG A 4 33.94 8.31 -29.66
N PRO A 5 35.02 9.02 -30.03
CA PRO A 5 35.07 10.48 -30.05
C PRO A 5 33.87 11.09 -30.80
N LEU A 6 33.41 12.25 -30.35
CA LEU A 6 32.30 12.99 -30.97
C LEU A 6 32.83 14.38 -31.35
N HIS A 7 32.27 14.97 -32.40
CA HIS A 7 32.46 16.37 -32.75
C HIS A 7 31.29 17.19 -32.21
N LEU A 8 31.55 18.10 -31.28
CA LEU A 8 30.54 18.87 -30.58
C LEU A 8 30.76 20.38 -30.76
N VAL A 9 29.68 21.10 -31.04
CA VAL A 9 29.68 22.57 -31.08
C VAL A 9 29.11 23.08 -29.76
N LEU A 10 29.85 23.89 -29.03
CA LEU A 10 29.39 24.51 -27.79
C LEU A 10 29.16 26.00 -28.03
N VAL A 11 27.99 26.49 -27.66
CA VAL A 11 27.60 27.91 -27.82
C VAL A 11 27.59 28.58 -26.45
N SER A 12 28.46 29.57 -26.28
CA SER A 12 28.56 30.37 -25.05
C SER A 12 27.36 31.30 -24.86
N THR A 13 27.26 31.89 -23.67
CA THR A 13 26.29 32.95 -23.39
C THR A 13 26.55 34.20 -24.25
N PRO A 14 25.50 34.88 -24.75
CA PRO A 14 25.63 36.11 -25.53
C PRO A 14 25.76 37.39 -24.68
N ILE A 15 25.79 37.28 -23.35
CA ILE A 15 25.79 38.44 -22.42
C ILE A 15 27.18 39.09 -22.28
N GLY A 16 28.23 38.43 -22.76
CA GLY A 16 29.60 38.94 -22.78
C GLY A 16 30.64 37.87 -23.14
N GLN A 17 31.87 38.31 -23.39
CA GLN A 17 33.00 37.42 -23.71
C GLN A 17 33.37 36.51 -22.53
N LEU A 18 33.80 35.28 -22.83
CA LEU A 18 34.24 34.31 -21.84
C LEU A 18 35.51 34.83 -21.12
N GLY A 19 35.45 34.93 -19.79
CA GLY A 19 36.51 35.48 -18.95
C GLY A 19 36.26 36.92 -18.49
N SER A 20 35.20 37.59 -18.93
CA SER A 20 34.87 38.94 -18.46
C SER A 20 34.13 38.95 -17.11
N GLY A 21 33.66 37.80 -16.64
CA GLY A 21 32.84 37.66 -15.44
C GLY A 21 31.37 38.05 -15.62
N ARG A 22 30.97 38.57 -16.80
CA ARG A 22 29.59 38.99 -17.09
C ARG A 22 28.66 37.80 -17.33
N GLY A 23 29.20 36.66 -17.78
CA GLY A 23 28.46 35.41 -17.92
C GLY A 23 28.23 34.68 -16.58
N GLY A 24 28.82 35.16 -15.49
CA GLY A 24 28.65 34.61 -14.15
C GLY A 24 28.97 33.11 -14.08
N GLY A 25 28.08 32.33 -13.47
CA GLY A 25 28.26 30.90 -13.28
C GLY A 25 28.35 30.07 -14.57
N VAL A 26 27.84 30.59 -15.69
CA VAL A 26 27.88 29.91 -17.00
C VAL A 26 29.32 29.77 -17.49
N GLU A 27 30.17 30.77 -17.25
CA GLU A 27 31.57 30.73 -17.67
C GLU A 27 32.33 29.58 -17.00
N LEU A 28 32.07 29.37 -15.71
CA LEU A 28 32.67 28.27 -14.94
C LEU A 28 32.13 26.91 -15.41
N THR A 29 30.81 26.79 -15.59
CA THR A 29 30.18 25.57 -16.11
C THR A 29 30.75 25.20 -17.46
N LEU A 30 30.80 26.14 -18.40
CA LEU A 30 31.31 25.93 -19.75
C LEU A 30 32.78 25.50 -19.71
N SER A 31 33.59 26.15 -18.87
CA SER A 31 35.00 25.80 -18.70
C SER A 31 35.20 24.37 -18.19
N SER A 32 34.42 23.96 -17.19
CA SER A 32 34.46 22.59 -16.65
C SER A 32 33.99 21.55 -17.66
N VAL A 33 32.94 21.86 -18.43
CA VAL A 33 32.43 20.97 -19.48
C VAL A 33 33.43 20.81 -20.62
N LEU A 34 34.05 21.90 -21.08
CA LEU A 34 35.11 21.86 -22.10
C LEU A 34 36.25 20.94 -21.66
N ARG A 35 36.80 21.12 -20.45
CA ARG A 35 37.86 20.26 -19.91
C ARG A 35 37.42 18.79 -19.81
N GLY A 36 36.22 18.55 -19.29
CA GLY A 36 35.68 17.20 -19.10
C GLY A 36 35.38 16.46 -20.41
N LEU A 37 35.10 17.18 -21.50
CA LEU A 37 34.89 16.62 -22.84
C LEU A 37 36.22 16.40 -23.58
N VAL A 38 37.16 17.34 -23.48
CA VAL A 38 38.54 17.17 -24.01
C VAL A 38 39.23 15.98 -23.34
N GLY A 39 39.12 15.84 -22.01
CA GLY A 39 39.66 14.70 -21.27
C GLY A 39 39.08 13.33 -21.65
N ARG A 40 37.96 13.31 -22.39
CA ARG A 40 37.35 12.10 -22.96
C ARG A 40 37.66 11.91 -24.45
N GLY A 41 38.50 12.77 -25.04
CA GLY A 41 38.94 12.68 -26.42
C GLY A 41 37.95 13.23 -27.45
N HIS A 42 36.96 14.04 -27.06
CA HIS A 42 36.02 14.66 -28.01
C HIS A 42 36.65 15.87 -28.72
N GLN A 43 36.23 16.12 -29.97
CA GLN A 43 36.63 17.30 -30.75
C GLN A 43 35.60 18.42 -30.53
N LEU A 44 36.06 19.62 -30.16
CA LEU A 44 35.16 20.69 -29.71
C LEU A 44 35.35 21.98 -30.54
N SER A 45 34.24 22.55 -30.99
CA SER A 45 34.18 23.89 -31.58
C SER A 45 33.42 24.82 -30.63
N LEU A 46 34.06 25.88 -30.13
CA LEU A 46 33.45 26.85 -29.22
C LEU A 46 33.03 28.11 -29.98
N VAL A 47 31.73 28.38 -30.05
CA VAL A 47 31.17 29.60 -30.61
C VAL A 47 30.88 30.58 -29.47
N ALA A 48 31.53 31.75 -29.49
CA ALA A 48 31.46 32.71 -28.38
C ALA A 48 31.64 34.16 -28.87
N PRO A 49 31.25 35.17 -28.07
CA PRO A 49 31.49 36.58 -28.41
C PRO A 49 32.97 36.89 -28.65
N GLU A 50 33.26 37.85 -29.51
CA GLU A 50 34.60 38.33 -29.82
C GLU A 50 35.39 38.68 -28.54
N GLY A 51 36.67 38.29 -28.50
CA GLY A 51 37.53 38.44 -27.31
C GLY A 51 37.51 37.27 -26.32
N SER A 52 36.60 36.30 -26.49
CA SER A 52 36.57 35.06 -25.69
C SER A 52 37.82 34.19 -25.95
N ARG A 53 38.38 33.62 -24.89
CA ARG A 53 39.51 32.66 -24.97
C ARG A 53 39.11 31.29 -24.46
N SER A 54 39.68 30.22 -25.03
CA SER A 54 39.49 28.87 -24.50
C SER A 54 40.07 28.75 -23.08
N PRO A 55 39.33 28.17 -22.11
CA PRO A 55 39.83 27.87 -20.78
C PRO A 55 40.69 26.59 -20.73
N VAL A 56 40.85 25.92 -21.88
CA VAL A 56 41.77 24.80 -22.14
C VAL A 56 42.93 25.36 -22.96
N LEU A 57 44.16 25.17 -22.48
CA LEU A 57 45.38 25.78 -23.06
C LEU A 57 45.88 25.06 -24.33
N ASP A 58 45.42 23.84 -24.59
CA ASP A 58 45.81 23.07 -25.77
C ASP A 58 44.91 23.42 -26.97
N ASP A 59 45.45 23.37 -28.20
CA ASP A 59 44.75 23.66 -29.47
C ASP A 59 43.61 22.67 -29.83
N THR A 60 43.14 21.89 -28.86
CA THR A 60 42.08 20.89 -28.99
C THR A 60 40.67 21.49 -29.11
N VAL A 61 40.50 22.77 -28.77
CA VAL A 61 39.24 23.50 -28.86
C VAL A 61 39.37 24.61 -29.90
N GLN A 62 38.63 24.49 -31.00
CA GLN A 62 38.60 25.53 -32.03
C GLN A 62 37.62 26.64 -31.63
N VAL A 63 38.12 27.85 -31.36
CA VAL A 63 37.27 29.00 -30.99
C VAL A 63 36.82 29.76 -32.23
N HIS A 64 35.53 30.04 -32.33
CA HIS A 64 34.88 30.80 -33.38
C HIS A 64 34.27 32.08 -32.80
N PRO A 65 35.02 33.20 -32.80
CA PRO A 65 34.55 34.46 -32.25
C PRO A 65 33.48 35.08 -33.15
N CYS A 66 32.42 35.63 -32.56
CA CYS A 66 31.37 36.38 -33.25
C CYS A 66 31.34 37.82 -32.72
N LYS A 67 31.45 38.80 -33.63
CA LYS A 67 31.36 40.22 -33.32
C LYS A 67 29.90 40.66 -33.21
N GLY A 68 29.57 41.54 -32.27
CA GLY A 68 28.25 42.14 -32.15
C GLY A 68 28.01 42.74 -30.77
N VAL A 69 26.83 43.33 -30.59
CA VAL A 69 26.38 43.88 -29.31
C VAL A 69 25.91 42.76 -28.39
N ASP A 70 26.38 42.77 -27.15
CA ASP A 70 25.97 41.80 -26.12
C ASP A 70 24.45 41.80 -25.91
N GLN A 71 23.92 40.62 -25.64
CA GLN A 71 22.51 40.44 -25.32
C GLN A 71 22.18 41.00 -23.92
N PRO A 72 21.06 41.73 -23.76
CA PRO A 72 20.58 42.16 -22.45
C PRO A 72 20.30 40.97 -21.52
N SER A 73 20.67 41.09 -20.25
CA SER A 73 20.47 40.02 -19.26
C SER A 73 19.01 39.91 -18.82
N TRP A 74 18.45 38.70 -18.87
CA TRP A 74 17.12 38.40 -18.32
C TRP A 74 17.02 38.56 -16.80
N GLN A 75 18.14 38.59 -16.07
CA GLN A 75 18.15 38.65 -14.59
C GLN A 75 17.64 39.99 -14.06
N HIS A 76 17.75 41.05 -14.86
CA HIS A 76 17.36 42.41 -14.50
C HIS A 76 16.10 42.86 -15.22
N ALA A 77 15.53 42.02 -16.08
CA ALA A 77 14.32 42.32 -16.83
C ALA A 77 13.09 42.04 -15.96
N ASP A 78 12.04 42.86 -16.13
CA ASP A 78 10.73 42.53 -15.58
C ASP A 78 10.23 41.20 -16.14
N ARG A 79 9.49 40.43 -15.32
CA ARG A 79 9.00 39.10 -15.72
C ARG A 79 8.12 39.14 -16.99
N GLY A 80 7.46 40.27 -17.25
CA GLY A 80 6.63 40.54 -18.43
C GLY A 80 7.34 41.29 -19.55
N ALA A 81 8.65 41.53 -19.46
CA ALA A 81 9.40 42.26 -20.45
C ALA A 81 9.35 41.55 -21.83
N PRO A 82 9.24 42.32 -22.92
CA PRO A 82 9.29 41.75 -24.27
C PRO A 82 10.67 41.16 -24.55
N MET A 83 10.71 40.19 -25.46
CA MET A 83 11.98 39.69 -26.01
C MET A 83 12.66 40.81 -26.82
N GLN A 84 13.96 40.99 -26.60
CA GLN A 84 14.78 41.99 -27.29
C GLN A 84 15.96 41.28 -27.95
N ILE A 85 16.27 41.66 -29.19
CA ILE A 85 17.51 41.31 -29.89
C ILE A 85 18.06 42.64 -30.42
N PRO A 86 19.27 43.07 -30.03
CA PRO A 86 19.86 44.29 -30.57
C PRO A 86 20.04 44.23 -32.09
N ASP A 87 19.97 45.36 -32.79
CA ASP A 87 20.08 45.42 -34.26
C ASP A 87 21.38 44.80 -34.80
N ASP A 88 22.50 45.00 -34.09
CA ASP A 88 23.79 44.35 -34.36
C ASP A 88 24.11 43.27 -33.31
N GLY A 89 23.08 42.58 -32.81
CA GLY A 89 23.18 41.64 -31.70
C GLY A 89 24.10 40.46 -31.98
N VAL A 90 24.92 40.09 -30.99
CA VAL A 90 25.82 38.93 -31.09
C VAL A 90 25.03 37.61 -31.10
N LEU A 91 23.86 37.56 -30.46
CA LEU A 91 23.04 36.35 -30.32
C LEU A 91 22.66 35.72 -31.68
N PRO A 92 22.07 36.42 -32.66
CA PRO A 92 21.83 35.86 -34.00
C PRO A 92 23.08 35.34 -34.69
N ARG A 93 24.21 36.06 -34.60
CA ARG A 93 25.49 35.66 -35.23
C ARG A 93 26.09 34.40 -34.61
N LEU A 94 25.97 34.24 -33.29
CA LEU A 94 26.36 33.00 -32.61
C LEU A 94 25.55 31.82 -33.16
N TRP A 95 24.25 32.00 -33.35
CA TRP A 95 23.37 30.93 -33.81
C TRP A 95 23.51 30.62 -35.29
N GLU A 96 23.73 31.62 -36.14
CA GLU A 96 24.12 31.42 -37.53
C GLU A 96 25.39 30.57 -37.61
N ARG A 97 26.45 30.99 -36.91
CA ARG A 97 27.73 30.26 -36.89
C ARG A 97 27.61 28.86 -36.29
N ALA A 98 26.82 28.69 -35.23
CA ALA A 98 26.62 27.41 -34.57
C ALA A 98 25.82 26.43 -35.43
N LEU A 99 24.85 26.90 -36.22
CA LEU A 99 24.09 26.06 -37.14
C LEU A 99 24.94 25.64 -38.35
N ASP A 100 25.76 26.54 -38.88
CA ASP A 100 26.71 26.23 -39.96
C ASP A 100 27.67 25.10 -39.54
N LEU A 101 28.31 25.26 -38.38
CA LEU A 101 29.21 24.25 -37.82
C LEU A 101 28.45 22.98 -37.42
N GLY A 102 27.24 23.14 -36.87
CA GLY A 102 26.38 22.06 -36.41
C GLY A 102 25.92 21.12 -37.52
N SER A 103 25.94 21.55 -38.78
CA SER A 103 25.60 20.71 -39.94
C SER A 103 26.57 19.54 -40.14
N GLN A 104 27.80 19.66 -39.63
CA GLN A 104 28.87 18.65 -39.74
C GLN A 104 29.23 18.00 -38.39
N ALA A 105 28.61 18.45 -37.30
CA ALA A 105 28.88 17.98 -35.94
C ALA A 105 27.84 16.94 -35.48
N ASP A 106 28.17 16.15 -34.45
CA ASP A 106 27.24 15.19 -33.85
C ASP A 106 26.11 15.91 -33.06
N ALA A 107 26.42 17.05 -32.43
CA ALA A 107 25.45 17.85 -31.67
C ALA A 107 25.92 19.29 -31.39
N VAL A 108 24.95 20.17 -31.12
CA VAL A 108 25.19 21.54 -30.66
C VAL A 108 24.67 21.69 -29.22
N LEU A 109 25.51 22.16 -28.31
CA LEU A 109 25.20 22.36 -26.89
C LEU A 109 25.11 23.86 -26.58
N ASN A 110 23.93 24.31 -26.18
CA ASN A 110 23.66 25.69 -25.78
C ASN A 110 23.83 25.89 -24.27
N PHE A 111 24.57 26.93 -23.90
CA PHE A 111 24.74 27.38 -22.51
C PHE A 111 24.12 28.77 -22.24
N GLY A 112 23.66 29.46 -23.30
CA GLY A 112 22.93 30.73 -23.17
C GLY A 112 21.48 30.52 -22.74
N TYR A 113 20.96 31.45 -21.93
CA TYR A 113 19.55 31.46 -21.52
C TYR A 113 18.81 32.52 -22.33
N ASP A 114 18.47 32.18 -23.57
CA ASP A 114 17.82 33.10 -24.50
C ASP A 114 16.73 32.42 -25.32
N TRP A 115 15.76 33.22 -25.75
CA TRP A 115 14.58 32.73 -26.45
C TRP A 115 14.90 32.12 -27.81
N LEU A 116 15.79 32.75 -28.58
CA LEU A 116 16.16 32.34 -29.95
C LEU A 116 16.63 30.87 -30.02
N PRO A 117 17.62 30.40 -29.22
CA PRO A 117 18.03 28.99 -29.20
C PRO A 117 16.88 28.01 -29.08
N LEU A 118 15.98 28.26 -28.12
CA LEU A 118 14.90 27.35 -27.77
C LEU A 118 13.82 27.33 -28.86
N TRP A 119 13.57 28.49 -29.46
CA TRP A 119 12.64 28.62 -30.58
C TRP A 119 13.17 27.94 -31.84
N LEU A 120 14.48 27.98 -32.10
CA LEU A 120 15.11 27.34 -33.27
C LEU A 120 15.11 25.80 -33.18
N THR A 121 15.14 25.23 -31.98
CA THR A 121 15.27 23.78 -31.74
C THR A 121 14.38 22.86 -32.57
N PRO A 122 13.06 23.07 -32.66
CA PRO A 122 12.20 22.23 -33.50
C PRO A 122 12.37 22.44 -35.02
N HIS A 123 13.07 23.50 -35.43
CA HIS A 123 13.23 23.91 -36.83
C HIS A 123 14.65 23.69 -37.38
N ALA A 124 15.63 23.50 -36.49
CA ALA A 124 17.02 23.30 -36.88
C ALA A 124 17.27 21.85 -37.36
N PRO A 125 18.04 21.66 -38.45
CA PRO A 125 18.46 20.33 -38.89
C PRO A 125 19.50 19.70 -37.93
N ALA A 126 20.31 20.52 -37.27
CA ALA A 126 21.28 20.08 -36.28
C ALA A 126 20.62 19.69 -34.95
N ALA A 127 21.18 18.70 -34.26
CA ALA A 127 20.70 18.26 -32.95
C ALA A 127 21.07 19.27 -31.85
N LEU A 128 20.16 20.17 -31.51
CA LEU A 128 20.36 21.18 -30.46
C LEU A 128 19.98 20.63 -29.07
N PHE A 129 20.85 20.82 -28.09
CA PHE A 129 20.60 20.53 -26.68
C PHE A 129 20.87 21.78 -25.83
N HIS A 130 20.15 21.94 -24.72
CA HIS A 130 20.25 23.13 -23.87
C HIS A 130 20.51 22.72 -22.44
N LEU A 131 21.58 23.27 -21.87
CA LEU A 131 21.77 23.31 -20.42
C LEU A 131 21.15 24.60 -19.90
N VAL A 132 19.96 24.50 -19.32
CA VAL A 132 19.22 25.65 -18.81
C VAL A 132 19.95 26.18 -17.58
N SER A 133 20.48 27.41 -17.66
CA SER A 133 21.39 27.97 -16.64
C SER A 133 20.71 28.78 -15.53
N MET A 134 19.42 29.09 -15.66
CA MET A 134 18.65 29.87 -14.68
C MET A 134 17.29 29.22 -14.37
N GLY A 135 16.70 29.57 -13.22
CA GLY A 135 15.29 29.29 -12.91
C GLY A 135 14.33 30.18 -13.71
N SER A 136 13.05 30.18 -13.36
CA SER A 136 12.03 30.97 -14.07
C SER A 136 12.12 32.46 -13.76
N VAL A 137 12.72 33.22 -14.68
CA VAL A 137 12.87 34.69 -14.58
C VAL A 137 11.93 35.49 -15.50
N SER A 138 11.44 34.89 -16.60
CA SER A 138 10.62 35.57 -17.61
C SER A 138 9.52 34.66 -18.18
N GLN A 139 8.32 35.21 -18.41
CA GLN A 139 7.21 34.44 -18.98
C GLN A 139 7.48 33.93 -20.40
N VAL A 140 8.23 34.69 -21.21
CA VAL A 140 8.57 34.28 -22.58
C VAL A 140 9.51 33.08 -22.56
N MET A 141 10.47 33.10 -21.63
CA MET A 141 11.40 31.98 -21.44
C MET A 141 10.71 30.74 -20.89
N ASP A 142 9.79 30.90 -19.93
CA ASP A 142 8.97 29.79 -19.41
C ASP A 142 8.22 29.07 -20.54
N ARG A 143 7.59 29.84 -21.44
CA ARG A 143 6.86 29.29 -22.59
C ARG A 143 7.79 28.60 -23.59
N ALA A 144 8.97 29.17 -23.84
CA ALA A 144 9.94 28.58 -24.77
C ALA A 144 10.48 27.24 -24.25
N VAL A 145 10.86 27.16 -22.97
CA VAL A 145 11.30 25.91 -22.34
C VAL A 145 10.17 24.87 -22.35
N ALA A 146 8.95 25.26 -22.00
CA ALA A 146 7.79 24.36 -22.01
C ALA A 146 7.40 23.88 -23.44
N ALA A 147 7.64 24.71 -24.46
CA ALA A 147 7.41 24.34 -25.86
C ALA A 147 8.42 23.27 -26.32
N VAL A 148 9.72 23.47 -26.03
CA VAL A 148 10.75 22.47 -26.30
C VAL A 148 10.50 21.18 -25.51
N ALA A 149 10.09 21.28 -24.24
CA ALA A 149 9.76 20.11 -23.43
C ALA A 149 8.60 19.29 -24.01
N ARG A 150 7.56 19.95 -24.53
CA ARG A 150 6.43 19.30 -25.20
C ARG A 150 6.81 18.67 -26.53
N TRP A 151 7.74 19.28 -27.25
CA TRP A 151 8.24 18.78 -28.53
C TRP A 151 9.18 17.58 -28.34
N ASP A 152 10.26 17.76 -27.57
CA ASP A 152 11.18 16.69 -27.15
C ASP A 152 11.98 17.13 -25.91
N GLN A 153 11.50 16.75 -24.73
CA GLN A 153 12.17 17.10 -23.47
C GLN A 153 13.62 16.58 -23.36
N ARG A 154 14.01 15.55 -24.12
CA ARG A 154 15.39 15.03 -24.10
C ARG A 154 16.42 16.05 -24.57
N ARG A 155 15.98 17.16 -25.17
CA ARG A 155 16.85 18.29 -25.54
C ARG A 155 17.20 19.22 -24.38
N LEU A 156 16.56 19.06 -23.22
CA LEU A 156 16.73 19.95 -22.07
C LEU A 156 17.43 19.22 -20.92
N ALA A 157 18.47 19.85 -20.39
CA ALA A 157 19.13 19.47 -19.16
C ALA A 157 19.13 20.63 -18.16
N PHE A 158 19.13 20.29 -16.87
CA PHE A 158 19.06 21.25 -15.76
C PHE A 158 20.18 21.00 -14.76
N HIS A 159 20.54 22.02 -14.00
CA HIS A 159 21.54 21.87 -12.95
C HIS A 159 20.99 21.16 -11.71
N THR A 160 19.74 21.43 -11.35
CA THR A 160 19.08 20.85 -10.15
C THR A 160 17.63 20.49 -10.41
N CYS A 161 17.05 19.60 -9.60
CA CYS A 161 15.62 19.26 -9.73
C CYS A 161 14.72 20.45 -9.37
N ARG A 162 15.12 21.24 -8.36
CA ARG A 162 14.43 22.42 -7.85
C ARG A 162 14.45 23.57 -8.84
N GLN A 163 15.50 23.71 -9.63
CA GLN A 163 15.50 24.62 -10.79
C GLN A 163 14.49 24.14 -11.84
N ALA A 164 14.51 22.85 -12.19
CA ALA A 164 13.65 22.30 -13.23
C ALA A 164 12.14 22.42 -12.88
N GLN A 165 11.80 22.41 -11.59
CA GLN A 165 10.43 22.61 -11.08
C GLN A 165 9.85 23.99 -11.41
N ASP A 166 10.67 24.97 -11.77
CA ASP A 166 10.19 26.28 -12.20
C ASP A 166 9.51 26.24 -13.58
N PHE A 167 9.70 25.15 -14.34
CA PHE A 167 9.22 25.01 -15.71
C PHE A 167 8.16 23.90 -15.84
N ASP A 168 7.24 24.06 -16.80
CA ASP A 168 6.22 23.06 -17.13
C ASP A 168 6.82 21.95 -18.00
N LEU A 169 7.17 20.82 -17.39
CA LEU A 169 7.84 19.68 -18.02
C LEU A 169 6.91 18.47 -18.15
N VAL A 170 7.07 17.69 -19.23
CA VAL A 170 6.20 16.54 -19.57
C VAL A 170 6.66 15.23 -18.90
N ALA A 171 7.95 15.14 -18.57
CA ALA A 171 8.59 14.00 -17.92
C ALA A 171 9.52 14.50 -16.79
N PRO A 172 10.05 13.60 -15.93
CA PRO A 172 11.11 13.98 -14.99
C PRO A 172 12.31 14.64 -15.72
N PRO A 173 12.91 15.72 -15.17
CA PRO A 173 14.00 16.44 -15.82
C PRO A 173 15.29 15.63 -15.87
N GLU A 174 16.09 15.82 -16.93
CA GLU A 174 17.47 15.36 -16.95
C GLU A 174 18.32 16.34 -16.14
N VAL A 175 18.87 15.88 -15.02
CA VAL A 175 19.65 16.71 -14.11
C VAL A 175 21.12 16.30 -14.19
N VAL A 176 21.95 17.20 -14.68
CA VAL A 176 23.38 16.95 -14.93
C VAL A 176 24.29 17.57 -13.86
N GLY A 177 23.74 18.37 -12.94
CA GLY A 177 24.54 19.06 -11.93
C GLY A 177 25.39 20.18 -12.52
N ASN A 178 26.56 20.39 -11.94
CA ASN A 178 27.59 21.26 -12.48
C ASN A 178 28.98 20.61 -12.31
N GLY A 179 29.96 21.02 -13.11
CA GLY A 179 31.33 20.49 -13.04
C GLY A 179 32.27 21.41 -12.26
N PHE A 180 33.08 20.85 -11.37
CA PHE A 180 34.12 21.57 -10.62
C PHE A 180 35.45 20.83 -10.69
N ASP A 181 36.53 21.61 -10.79
CA ASP A 181 37.89 21.14 -10.70
C ASP A 181 38.35 21.18 -9.24
N LEU A 182 38.15 20.08 -8.51
CA LEU A 182 38.37 20.01 -7.07
C LEU A 182 39.85 20.18 -6.69
N SER A 183 40.81 19.96 -7.59
CA SER A 183 42.24 20.16 -7.30
C SER A 183 42.62 21.62 -7.13
N ARG A 184 41.70 22.57 -7.35
CA ARG A 184 41.90 24.01 -7.16
C ARG A 184 41.49 24.49 -5.76
N TYR A 185 40.93 23.62 -4.92
CA TYR A 185 40.39 23.96 -3.60
C TYR A 185 41.10 23.14 -2.54
N ASP A 186 41.66 23.80 -1.53
CA ASP A 186 42.34 23.13 -0.42
C ASP A 186 41.38 22.97 0.77
N LEU A 187 41.36 21.78 1.37
CA LEU A 187 40.57 21.53 2.58
C LEU A 187 41.17 22.28 3.78
N GLN A 188 40.40 23.20 4.36
CA GLN A 188 40.77 23.98 5.53
C GLN A 188 39.65 23.94 6.58
N LEU A 189 39.92 23.36 7.74
CA LEU A 189 38.96 23.28 8.83
C LEU A 189 39.22 24.40 9.85
N ALA A 190 38.46 25.49 9.76
CA ALA A 190 38.61 26.67 10.62
C ALA A 190 37.36 26.89 11.51
N PRO A 191 37.10 26.06 12.54
CA PRO A 191 35.88 26.12 13.34
C PRO A 191 35.68 27.43 14.12
N SER A 192 36.76 28.19 14.34
CA SER A 192 36.76 29.50 15.02
C SER A 192 36.93 30.69 14.06
N GLY A 193 36.86 30.46 12.75
CA GLY A 193 36.97 31.51 11.72
C GLY A 193 35.75 32.45 11.65
N PRO A 194 35.82 33.56 10.89
CA PRO A 194 34.70 34.47 10.70
C PRO A 194 33.56 33.84 9.88
N LEU A 195 32.42 34.55 9.82
CA LEU A 195 31.36 34.22 8.87
C LEU A 195 31.72 34.75 7.48
N GLY A 196 31.45 33.96 6.45
CA GLY A 196 31.68 34.34 5.06
C GLY A 196 30.38 34.52 4.27
N TRP A 197 30.40 35.39 3.27
CA TRP A 197 29.39 35.51 2.23
C TRP A 197 30.08 35.76 0.89
N ALA A 198 29.67 35.05 -0.17
CA ALA A 198 30.27 35.17 -1.49
C ALA A 198 29.20 35.21 -2.58
N GLY A 199 29.27 36.19 -3.48
CA GLY A 199 28.35 36.36 -4.60
C GLY A 199 28.37 37.78 -5.16
N ARG A 200 27.71 38.01 -6.30
CA ARG A 200 27.50 39.38 -6.81
C ARG A 200 26.73 40.19 -5.77
N VAL A 201 27.20 41.40 -5.45
CA VAL A 201 26.52 42.27 -4.48
C VAL A 201 25.37 42.96 -5.20
N ALA A 202 24.23 42.28 -5.20
CA ALA A 202 23.00 42.68 -5.87
C ALA A 202 21.77 42.19 -5.07
N PRO A 203 20.61 42.87 -5.17
CA PRO A 203 19.44 42.57 -4.34
C PRO A 203 18.96 41.11 -4.40
N GLU A 204 19.09 40.44 -5.54
CA GLU A 204 18.67 39.05 -5.70
C GLU A 204 19.52 38.05 -4.91
N LYS A 205 20.76 38.41 -4.55
CA LYS A 205 21.67 37.57 -3.76
C LYS A 205 21.47 37.71 -2.25
N GLY A 206 20.72 38.73 -1.81
CA GLY A 206 20.19 38.83 -0.45
C GLY A 206 21.24 39.00 0.65
N LEU A 207 22.28 39.81 0.39
CA LEU A 207 23.34 40.13 1.36
C LEU A 207 22.78 40.71 2.68
N GLU A 208 21.67 41.43 2.64
CA GLU A 208 21.07 42.06 3.83
C GLU A 208 20.69 41.05 4.92
N ASP A 209 20.26 39.84 4.55
CA ASP A 209 19.90 38.82 5.53
C ASP A 209 21.16 38.19 6.16
N ALA A 210 22.25 38.07 5.40
CA ALA A 210 23.53 37.60 5.94
C ALA A 210 24.16 38.65 6.88
N ALA A 211 24.11 39.92 6.50
CA ALA A 211 24.57 41.04 7.33
C ALA A 211 23.76 41.14 8.63
N ALA A 212 22.44 40.98 8.57
CA ALA A 212 21.58 40.98 9.75
C ALA A 212 21.89 39.81 10.72
N VAL A 213 22.26 38.64 10.19
CA VAL A 213 22.69 37.49 11.01
C VAL A 213 24.01 37.80 11.73
N ALA A 214 24.99 38.36 11.02
CA ALA A 214 26.28 38.74 11.60
C ALA A 214 26.10 39.82 12.69
N ALA A 215 25.29 40.85 12.42
CA ALA A 215 24.94 41.88 13.39
C ALA A 215 24.27 41.30 14.65
N ALA A 216 23.34 40.35 14.49
CA ALA A 216 22.65 39.72 15.61
C ALA A 216 23.57 38.83 16.48
N LEU A 217 24.65 38.31 15.89
CA LEU A 217 25.67 37.52 16.60
C LEU A 217 26.78 38.40 17.20
N GLY A 218 26.86 39.68 16.82
CA GLY A 218 27.96 40.57 17.19
C GLY A 218 29.29 40.18 16.53
N GLU A 219 29.25 39.61 15.33
CA GLU A 219 30.42 39.10 14.60
C GLU A 219 30.63 39.83 13.27
N THR A 220 31.86 39.76 12.74
CA THR A 220 32.20 40.29 11.41
C THR A 220 31.86 39.28 10.29
N LEU A 221 31.20 39.78 9.25
CA LEU A 221 30.91 39.07 8.00
C LEU A 221 31.88 39.50 6.91
N ARG A 222 32.67 38.56 6.38
CA ARG A 222 33.50 38.79 5.20
C ARG A 222 32.71 38.64 3.93
N VAL A 223 32.78 39.63 3.05
CA VAL A 223 31.96 39.72 1.84
C VAL A 223 32.85 39.75 0.59
N TRP A 224 32.78 38.68 -0.21
CA TRP A 224 33.47 38.57 -1.50
C TRP A 224 32.50 38.70 -2.67
N GLY A 225 32.90 39.48 -3.68
CA GLY A 225 32.14 39.64 -4.90
C GLY A 225 32.29 41.00 -5.57
N LEU A 226 31.79 41.09 -6.81
CA LEU A 226 31.70 42.35 -7.54
C LEU A 226 30.50 43.16 -7.05
N VAL A 227 30.71 44.44 -6.77
CA VAL A 227 29.64 45.38 -6.42
C VAL A 227 28.98 45.90 -7.69
N GLU A 228 27.87 45.29 -8.08
CA GLU A 228 27.09 45.72 -9.25
C GLU A 228 26.13 46.86 -8.90
N ASP A 229 25.50 46.79 -7.72
CA ASP A 229 24.61 47.84 -7.22
C ASP A 229 25.24 48.51 -5.98
N HIS A 230 25.94 49.62 -6.22
CA HIS A 230 26.58 50.41 -5.17
C HIS A 230 25.57 51.02 -4.19
N ALA A 231 24.37 51.39 -4.68
CA ALA A 231 23.32 51.93 -3.83
C ALA A 231 22.77 50.85 -2.90
N TYR A 232 22.62 49.62 -3.39
CA TYR A 232 22.27 48.47 -2.54
C TYR A 232 23.34 48.17 -1.49
N ALA A 233 24.62 48.12 -1.87
CA ALA A 233 25.71 47.89 -0.92
C ALA A 233 25.72 48.92 0.23
N GLN A 234 25.60 50.23 -0.10
CA GLN A 234 25.52 51.31 0.89
C GLN A 234 24.30 51.19 1.81
N ARG A 235 23.13 50.79 1.29
CA ARG A 235 21.93 50.56 2.10
C ARG A 235 22.15 49.42 3.10
N VAL A 236 22.69 48.29 2.66
CA VAL A 236 22.92 47.13 3.52
C VAL A 236 23.91 47.45 4.64
N GLU A 237 24.99 48.18 4.33
CA GLU A 237 25.98 48.59 5.33
C GLU A 237 25.41 49.57 6.35
N ALA A 238 24.50 50.47 5.95
CA ALA A 238 23.83 51.41 6.85
C ALA A 238 22.78 50.75 7.78
N GLU A 239 22.27 49.56 7.43
CA GLU A 239 21.27 48.82 8.21
C GLU A 239 21.87 48.01 9.39
N VAL A 240 23.20 47.89 9.46
CA VAL A 240 23.91 47.11 10.48
C VAL A 240 24.93 47.98 11.25
N PRO A 241 25.34 47.60 12.48
CA PRO A 241 26.37 48.32 13.21
C PRO A 241 27.69 48.46 12.41
N GLN A 242 28.36 49.60 12.54
CA GLN A 242 29.65 49.84 11.88
C GLN A 242 30.67 48.75 12.22
N GLY A 243 31.34 48.20 11.20
CA GLY A 243 32.31 47.10 11.36
C GLY A 243 31.71 45.68 11.28
N THR A 244 30.39 45.56 11.08
CA THR A 244 29.74 44.24 10.85
C THR A 244 30.18 43.63 9.52
N ILE A 245 30.39 44.43 8.47
CA ILE A 245 30.78 43.95 7.14
C ILE A 245 32.25 44.29 6.88
N GLU A 246 33.03 43.27 6.51
CA GLU A 246 34.38 43.40 5.97
C GLU A 246 34.31 43.18 4.45
N TRP A 247 34.45 44.25 3.67
CA TRP A 247 34.42 44.18 2.20
C TRP A 247 35.75 43.66 1.65
N CYS A 248 35.77 42.41 1.18
CA CYS A 248 36.97 41.76 0.65
C CYS A 248 37.14 41.92 -0.88
N GLY A 249 36.09 42.42 -1.56
CA GLY A 249 36.08 42.64 -3.00
C GLY A 249 35.98 41.35 -3.84
N PHE A 250 36.12 41.49 -5.16
CA PHE A 250 36.16 40.33 -6.07
C PHE A 250 37.55 39.70 -6.06
N LYS A 251 37.62 38.38 -5.93
CA LYS A 251 38.86 37.60 -5.84
C LYS A 251 38.90 36.49 -6.89
N PRO A 252 40.06 36.23 -7.52
CA PRO A 252 40.27 35.03 -8.33
C PRO A 252 40.10 33.75 -7.49
N THR A 253 39.71 32.63 -8.10
CA THR A 253 39.43 31.35 -7.40
C THR A 253 40.53 30.93 -6.41
N ALA A 254 41.81 31.09 -6.76
CA ALA A 254 42.93 30.68 -5.91
C ALA A 254 43.12 31.56 -4.65
N GLU A 255 42.68 32.82 -4.70
CA GLU A 255 42.62 33.71 -3.52
C GLU A 255 41.34 33.47 -2.74
N LEU A 256 40.20 33.41 -3.45
CA LEU A 256 38.89 33.19 -2.84
C LEU A 256 38.87 31.90 -2.02
N GLN A 257 39.37 30.78 -2.54
CA GLN A 257 39.36 29.50 -1.83
C GLN A 257 40.17 29.55 -0.52
N ARG A 258 41.30 30.27 -0.51
CA ARG A 258 42.14 30.42 0.69
C ARG A 258 41.47 31.27 1.75
N GLU A 259 40.85 32.39 1.36
CA GLU A 259 40.16 33.27 2.29
C GLU A 259 38.83 32.68 2.77
N LEU A 260 38.09 32.02 1.89
CA LEU A 260 36.84 31.33 2.21
C LEU A 260 37.10 30.13 3.13
N GLY A 261 38.15 29.33 2.88
CA GLY A 261 38.56 28.20 3.72
C GLY A 261 38.90 28.57 5.16
N ALA A 262 39.23 29.84 5.42
CA ALA A 262 39.45 30.35 6.77
C ALA A 262 38.14 30.69 7.52
N CYS A 263 36.97 30.61 6.88
CA CYS A 263 35.67 30.88 7.50
C CYS A 263 35.14 29.66 8.25
N ARG A 264 34.39 29.90 9.35
CA ARG A 264 33.71 28.80 10.07
C ARG A 264 32.40 28.38 9.41
N ALA A 265 31.78 29.25 8.63
CA ALA A 265 30.57 28.98 7.85
C ALA A 265 30.39 30.00 6.71
N LEU A 266 29.83 29.55 5.59
CA LEU A 266 29.34 30.42 4.51
C LEU A 266 27.83 30.65 4.69
N LEU A 267 27.39 31.90 4.67
CA LEU A 267 25.97 32.27 4.61
C LEU A 267 25.54 32.41 3.15
N ASN A 268 24.55 31.64 2.72
CA ASN A 268 23.99 31.69 1.37
C ASN A 268 22.50 32.06 1.40
N THR A 269 22.20 33.31 1.06
CA THR A 269 20.89 33.95 1.32
C THR A 269 20.14 34.44 0.06
N PRO A 270 20.15 33.72 -1.08
CA PRO A 270 19.53 34.22 -2.31
C PRO A 270 18.01 34.41 -2.17
N LYS A 271 17.49 35.49 -2.76
CA LYS A 271 16.06 35.82 -2.75
C LYS A 271 15.27 35.11 -3.83
N TRP A 272 15.91 34.83 -4.96
CA TRP A 272 15.34 34.07 -6.07
C TRP A 272 15.63 32.56 -5.97
N ASN A 273 15.11 31.79 -6.91
CA ASN A 273 15.41 30.36 -7.03
C ASN A 273 16.78 30.18 -7.72
N GLU A 274 17.85 30.07 -6.93
CA GLU A 274 19.20 29.88 -7.46
C GLU A 274 19.29 28.55 -8.22
N ALA A 275 19.78 28.53 -9.45
CA ALA A 275 19.78 27.32 -10.28
C ALA A 275 20.67 26.20 -9.72
N TYR A 276 21.86 26.57 -9.20
CA TYR A 276 22.83 25.64 -8.61
C TYR A 276 23.49 26.25 -7.38
N GLY A 277 24.23 27.35 -7.56
CA GLY A 277 24.95 28.05 -6.49
C GLY A 277 26.41 27.59 -6.35
N ASN A 278 27.28 28.04 -7.27
CA ASN A 278 28.67 27.57 -7.33
C ASN A 278 29.44 27.78 -6.02
N VAL A 279 29.26 28.96 -5.39
CA VAL A 279 29.90 29.32 -4.12
C VAL A 279 29.60 28.33 -2.98
N VAL A 280 28.46 27.63 -3.04
CA VAL A 280 28.12 26.57 -2.07
C VAL A 280 29.09 25.40 -2.21
N VAL A 281 29.34 24.96 -3.45
CA VAL A 281 30.28 23.87 -3.71
C VAL A 281 31.72 24.31 -3.43
N GLU A 282 32.08 25.55 -3.76
CA GLU A 282 33.41 26.10 -3.44
C GLU A 282 33.68 26.10 -1.94
N ALA A 283 32.71 26.55 -1.12
CA ALA A 283 32.82 26.47 0.34
C ALA A 283 32.96 25.03 0.83
N LEU A 284 32.11 24.12 0.34
CA LEU A 284 32.17 22.71 0.74
C LEU A 284 33.50 22.04 0.33
N ALA A 285 34.05 22.39 -0.83
CA ALA A 285 35.36 21.91 -1.27
C ALA A 285 36.50 22.41 -0.37
N CYS A 286 36.37 23.62 0.18
CA CYS A 286 37.29 24.16 1.18
C CYS A 286 37.06 23.62 2.60
N GLY A 287 36.05 22.78 2.85
CA GLY A 287 35.72 22.27 4.19
C GLY A 287 34.86 23.21 5.03
N VAL A 288 34.28 24.25 4.43
CA VAL A 288 33.47 25.27 5.10
C VAL A 288 31.99 24.86 5.04
N PRO A 289 31.32 24.65 6.17
CA PRO A 289 29.90 24.32 6.18
C PRO A 289 29.05 25.51 5.69
N VAL A 290 27.94 25.22 5.01
CA VAL A 290 27.08 26.26 4.41
C VAL A 290 25.75 26.38 5.14
N VAL A 291 25.40 27.58 5.59
CA VAL A 291 24.06 27.92 6.07
C VAL A 291 23.30 28.54 4.92
N ALA A 292 22.34 27.81 4.34
CA ALA A 292 21.62 28.24 3.15
C ALA A 292 20.10 28.25 3.38
N TYR A 293 19.40 29.10 2.62
CA TYR A 293 17.95 28.93 2.51
C TYR A 293 17.60 27.59 1.86
N ASP A 294 16.55 26.93 2.36
CA ASP A 294 15.98 25.72 1.77
C ASP A 294 15.20 26.04 0.49
N ARG A 295 15.92 26.54 -0.51
CA ARG A 295 15.41 26.95 -1.82
C ARG A 295 16.49 26.81 -2.89
N GLY A 296 16.09 26.63 -4.14
CA GLY A 296 17.02 26.48 -5.27
C GLY A 296 18.02 25.35 -5.09
N GLY A 297 19.10 25.44 -5.87
CA GLY A 297 20.20 24.51 -5.85
C GLY A 297 20.93 24.39 -4.51
N PRO A 298 21.11 25.45 -3.70
CA PRO A 298 21.67 25.32 -2.35
C PRO A 298 20.89 24.30 -1.49
N GLY A 299 19.57 24.27 -1.62
CA GLY A 299 18.71 23.30 -0.92
C GLY A 299 18.79 21.85 -1.42
N GLU A 300 19.46 21.60 -2.56
CA GLU A 300 19.83 20.25 -3.01
C GLU A 300 21.28 19.88 -2.68
N ILE A 301 22.17 20.87 -2.63
CA ILE A 301 23.61 20.66 -2.43
C ILE A 301 23.93 20.48 -0.94
N VAL A 302 23.31 21.26 -0.06
CA VAL A 302 23.59 21.21 1.39
C VAL A 302 22.83 20.06 2.06
N GLN A 303 23.56 19.18 2.72
CA GLN A 303 22.98 18.12 3.56
C GLN A 303 22.81 18.64 4.99
N ASN A 304 21.56 18.93 5.36
CA ASN A 304 21.24 19.52 6.66
C ASN A 304 21.78 18.71 7.84
N GLY A 305 22.57 19.34 8.71
CA GLY A 305 23.24 18.73 9.85
C GLY A 305 24.49 17.90 9.53
N VAL A 306 24.90 17.82 8.25
CA VAL A 306 26.10 17.10 7.80
C VAL A 306 27.11 18.04 7.16
N THR A 307 26.73 18.72 6.08
CA THR A 307 27.62 19.66 5.35
C THR A 307 27.24 21.12 5.58
N GLY A 308 26.25 21.37 6.43
CA GLY A 308 25.72 22.71 6.68
C GLY A 308 24.30 22.67 7.25
N TRP A 309 23.60 23.79 7.19
CA TRP A 309 22.23 23.92 7.69
C TRP A 309 21.32 24.54 6.64
N LEU A 310 20.15 23.93 6.46
CA LEU A 310 19.08 24.46 5.63
C LEU A 310 18.04 25.17 6.51
N VAL A 311 17.77 26.43 6.20
CA VAL A 311 16.83 27.27 6.95
C VAL A 311 15.69 27.76 6.05
N PRO A 312 14.46 27.92 6.57
CA PRO A 312 13.35 28.41 5.76
C PRO A 312 13.62 29.86 5.26
N PRO A 313 13.27 30.19 4.00
CA PRO A 313 13.38 31.56 3.50
C PRO A 313 12.54 32.54 4.33
N ARG A 314 13.07 33.74 4.59
CA ARG A 314 12.33 34.80 5.26
C ARG A 314 11.14 35.23 4.39
N ARG A 315 9.91 35.14 4.91
CA ARG A 315 8.73 35.68 4.20
C ARG A 315 8.85 37.21 4.14
N PRO A 316 8.58 37.85 2.98
CA PRO A 316 8.47 39.30 2.94
C PRO A 316 7.35 39.74 3.89
N ARG A 317 7.65 40.66 4.80
CA ARG A 317 6.61 41.32 5.61
C ARG A 317 5.65 42.01 4.64
N ARG A 318 4.37 41.63 4.64
CA ARG A 318 3.33 42.49 4.04
C ARG A 318 3.38 43.83 4.79
N PRO A 319 3.38 44.98 4.11
CA PRO A 319 3.12 46.24 4.77
C PRO A 319 1.70 46.16 5.33
N ASP A 320 1.54 46.11 6.65
CA ASP A 320 0.26 46.34 7.30
C ASP A 320 0.13 47.85 7.48
N PRO A 321 -0.82 48.53 6.80
CA PRO A 321 -0.98 49.97 6.92
C PRO A 321 -1.54 50.44 8.28
N ARG A 322 -1.73 49.55 9.26
CA ARG A 322 -2.39 49.88 10.54
C ARG A 322 -1.52 49.90 11.79
N HIS A 323 -0.20 49.80 11.69
CA HIS A 323 0.68 49.95 12.86
C HIS A 323 1.90 50.83 12.57
N ALA A 324 1.63 52.12 12.35
CA ALA A 324 2.61 53.19 12.51
C ALA A 324 2.49 53.75 13.93
N THR A 325 3.12 53.10 14.91
CA THR A 325 3.69 53.68 16.14
C THR A 325 4.10 52.57 17.11
N GLY A 326 5.41 52.52 17.40
CA GLY A 326 6.03 52.00 18.62
C GLY A 326 5.61 50.64 19.17
N CYS A 327 6.49 49.63 19.04
CA CYS A 327 6.77 48.75 20.19
C CYS A 327 8.10 48.00 20.03
N CYS A 328 9.05 48.32 20.91
CA CYS A 328 10.24 47.53 21.21
C CYS A 328 9.89 46.17 21.80
N HIS A 329 10.85 45.24 21.64
CA HIS A 329 11.01 43.97 22.36
C HIS A 329 9.85 42.97 22.33
N ARG A 330 10.00 41.94 21.49
CA ARG A 330 9.70 40.56 21.88
C ARG A 330 10.59 39.58 21.12
N SER A 331 11.42 38.90 21.88
CA SER A 331 12.32 37.82 21.52
C SER A 331 11.57 36.57 21.10
N THR A 332 11.92 36.02 19.94
CA THR A 332 11.63 34.62 19.59
C THR A 332 12.88 33.99 18.98
N GLY A 333 13.62 33.27 19.83
CA GLY A 333 14.28 32.00 19.53
C GLY A 333 15.40 31.95 18.46
N LEU A 334 16.55 32.57 18.74
CA LEU A 334 17.84 32.32 18.06
C LEU A 334 18.82 31.62 19.02
N SER A 335 18.40 30.53 19.66
CA SER A 335 19.18 29.84 20.71
C SER A 335 20.10 28.71 20.19
N TRP A 336 20.34 28.57 18.88
CA TRP A 336 21.02 27.40 18.32
C TRP A 336 22.48 27.61 17.91
N LEU A 337 23.00 28.85 17.94
CA LEU A 337 24.41 29.15 17.64
C LEU A 337 25.29 29.31 18.90
N GLY A 338 24.70 29.32 20.10
CA GLY A 338 25.40 29.61 21.37
C GLY A 338 25.67 28.40 22.28
N GLY A 339 25.48 27.17 21.83
CA GLY A 339 25.67 25.96 22.64
C GLY A 339 27.10 25.40 22.59
N THR A 340 27.96 25.87 23.50
CA THR A 340 29.15 25.18 24.05
C THR A 340 29.78 24.07 23.19
N MET A 341 30.73 24.45 22.32
CA MET A 341 31.85 23.58 21.93
C MET A 341 32.80 23.47 23.13
N GLY A 342 32.59 22.47 23.97
CA GLY A 342 33.43 22.20 25.12
C GLY A 342 32.76 21.16 26.01
N GLU A 343 33.51 20.11 26.34
CA GLU A 343 33.12 19.06 27.30
C GLU A 343 32.15 17.97 26.81
N SER A 344 32.64 17.15 25.87
CA SER A 344 32.42 15.70 25.97
C SER A 344 33.70 14.95 25.60
N GLY A 345 34.70 15.09 26.47
CA GLY A 345 35.92 14.30 26.42
C GLY A 345 35.72 12.92 27.08
N ARG A 346 36.31 11.92 26.43
CA ARG A 346 36.83 10.66 27.00
C ARG A 346 35.83 9.50 27.20
N SER A 347 35.77 8.64 26.19
CA SER A 347 35.95 7.20 26.45
C SER A 347 36.85 6.56 25.40
N ARG A 348 37.97 6.04 25.91
CA ARG A 348 38.95 5.11 25.35
C ARG A 348 38.43 4.22 24.22
N ASP A 349 39.11 4.25 23.07
CA ASP A 349 39.88 3.10 22.58
C ASP A 349 40.69 3.49 21.34
N ALA A 350 41.98 3.73 21.56
CA ALA A 350 43.00 3.78 20.52
C ALA A 350 44.04 2.71 20.86
N ARG A 351 44.07 1.65 20.05
CA ARG A 351 45.23 0.77 19.81
C ARG A 351 44.86 -0.23 18.70
N GLY A 352 45.48 -0.09 17.52
CA GLY A 352 45.41 -1.12 16.48
C GLY A 352 45.67 -0.62 15.06
N ASN A 353 46.96 -0.63 14.68
CA ASN A 353 47.53 -0.72 13.33
C ASN A 353 47.25 0.36 12.26
N LEU A 354 48.29 1.19 12.09
CA LEU A 354 48.81 1.58 10.79
C LEU A 354 49.55 0.36 10.20
N ASP A 355 49.16 -0.09 9.00
CA ASP A 355 50.11 -0.62 7.99
C ASP A 355 49.42 -0.89 6.65
N SER A 356 50.14 -0.52 5.59
CA SER A 356 50.03 -0.86 4.15
C SER A 356 49.18 0.03 3.20
N PRO A 357 49.80 0.50 2.08
CA PRO A 357 49.17 1.35 1.07
C PRO A 357 48.58 0.51 -0.08
N GLY A 358 47.31 0.71 -0.41
CA GLY A 358 46.66 -0.04 -1.49
C GLY A 358 45.34 0.55 -1.97
N SER A 359 45.31 0.92 -3.25
CA SER A 359 44.15 1.21 -4.11
C SER A 359 43.13 2.26 -3.62
N VAL A 360 43.46 3.54 -3.80
CA VAL A 360 42.46 4.61 -3.95
C VAL A 360 42.20 4.80 -5.45
N ALA A 361 41.56 3.81 -6.06
CA ALA A 361 41.11 3.86 -7.46
C ALA A 361 40.03 2.81 -7.66
N ASP A 362 38.85 3.04 -7.09
CA ASP A 362 37.57 2.54 -7.63
C ASP A 362 36.39 3.14 -6.83
N GLY A 363 35.46 3.77 -7.56
CA GLY A 363 34.09 3.96 -7.08
C GLY A 363 33.65 5.34 -6.57
N TRP A 364 34.05 6.45 -7.19
CA TRP A 364 33.33 7.73 -7.04
C TRP A 364 31.98 7.68 -7.78
N HIS A 365 31.01 6.98 -7.20
CA HIS A 365 29.59 7.06 -7.53
C HIS A 365 28.82 7.64 -6.35
N HIS A 366 28.86 8.96 -6.17
CA HIS A 366 28.00 9.66 -5.23
C HIS A 366 26.96 10.51 -5.98
N ARG A 367 25.73 9.98 -5.96
CA ARG A 367 24.48 10.63 -6.39
C ARG A 367 24.08 11.73 -5.38
N PRO A 368 23.57 12.90 -5.81
CA PRO A 368 23.11 13.95 -4.90
C PRO A 368 21.76 13.62 -4.23
N MET A 369 21.60 14.06 -2.97
CA MET A 369 20.41 13.87 -2.13
C MET A 369 19.56 15.15 -2.08
N THR A 370 18.29 15.06 -2.51
CA THR A 370 17.29 16.12 -2.34
C THR A 370 16.30 15.80 -1.22
N ALA A 371 16.04 16.79 -0.37
CA ALA A 371 15.07 16.77 0.73
C ALA A 371 13.58 16.82 0.31
N ASP A 372 13.26 16.74 -1.00
CA ASP A 372 11.89 16.46 -1.48
C ASP A 372 11.76 15.06 -2.11
N ARG A 373 12.75 14.21 -1.84
CA ARG A 373 12.54 12.77 -1.76
C ARG A 373 12.72 12.37 -0.30
N LEU A 374 11.64 12.33 0.48
CA LEU A 374 11.37 11.05 1.13
C LEU A 374 11.20 10.07 -0.03
N GLN A 375 12.32 9.52 -0.53
CA GLN A 375 12.29 8.43 -1.49
C GLN A 375 11.31 7.44 -0.87
N THR A 376 10.12 7.29 -1.45
CA THR A 376 9.62 5.94 -1.61
C THR A 376 10.81 5.23 -2.19
N ILE A 377 11.51 4.44 -1.35
CA ILE A 377 12.63 3.62 -1.78
C ILE A 377 12.03 2.81 -2.93
N GLU A 378 12.25 3.27 -4.17
CA GLU A 378 11.68 2.60 -5.32
C GLU A 378 12.54 1.36 -5.49
N LEU A 379 12.08 0.30 -4.83
CA LEU A 379 12.68 -1.01 -4.94
C LEU A 379 12.78 -1.34 -6.42
N SER A 380 13.95 -1.84 -6.83
CA SER A 380 14.14 -2.24 -8.22
C SER A 380 13.01 -3.18 -8.64
N PRO A 381 12.54 -3.11 -9.90
CA PRO A 381 11.45 -3.97 -10.38
C PRO A 381 11.72 -5.46 -10.12
N GLN A 382 12.99 -5.88 -10.15
CA GLN A 382 13.43 -7.23 -9.82
C GLN A 382 13.22 -7.57 -8.34
N VAL A 383 13.62 -6.68 -7.43
CA VAL A 383 13.44 -6.87 -5.97
C VAL A 383 11.96 -6.96 -5.61
N ARG A 384 11.13 -6.07 -6.16
CA ARG A 384 9.67 -6.12 -5.99
C ARG A 384 9.10 -7.45 -6.51
N ARG A 385 9.47 -7.84 -7.73
CA ARG A 385 9.01 -9.08 -8.36
C ARG A 385 9.39 -10.31 -7.54
N ARG A 386 10.62 -10.40 -7.03
CA ARG A 386 11.07 -11.49 -6.14
C ARG A 386 10.28 -11.52 -4.83
N GLY A 387 9.95 -10.35 -4.26
CA GLY A 387 9.06 -10.25 -3.10
C GLY A 387 7.67 -10.81 -3.39
N LEU A 388 7.06 -10.40 -4.50
CA LEU A 388 5.73 -10.86 -4.91
C LEU A 388 5.69 -12.35 -5.26
N TRP A 389 6.72 -12.89 -5.92
CA TRP A 389 6.82 -14.34 -6.18
C TRP A 389 6.89 -15.16 -4.89
N CYS A 390 7.64 -14.67 -3.90
CA CYS A 390 7.70 -15.32 -2.58
C CYS A 390 6.32 -15.31 -1.89
N ILE A 391 5.62 -14.17 -1.91
CA ILE A 391 4.26 -14.05 -1.36
C ILE A 391 3.28 -14.94 -2.11
N LEU A 392 3.36 -15.00 -3.44
CA LEU A 392 2.52 -15.86 -4.27
C LEU A 392 2.76 -17.34 -3.94
N ALA A 393 4.01 -17.77 -3.84
CA ALA A 393 4.35 -19.15 -3.48
C ALA A 393 3.77 -19.52 -2.10
N LEU A 394 3.94 -18.65 -1.10
CA LEU A 394 3.34 -18.83 0.22
C LEU A 394 1.80 -18.87 0.15
N ALA A 395 1.18 -17.98 -0.61
CA ALA A 395 -0.27 -17.93 -0.75
C ALA A 395 -0.84 -19.20 -1.41
N VAL A 396 -0.17 -19.74 -2.44
CA VAL A 396 -0.54 -21.01 -3.07
C VAL A 396 -0.44 -22.16 -2.05
N VAL A 397 0.65 -22.22 -1.29
CA VAL A 397 0.86 -23.24 -0.26
C VAL A 397 -0.19 -23.15 0.86
N ILE A 398 -0.56 -21.95 1.29
CA ILE A 398 -1.50 -21.74 2.41
C ILE A 398 -2.96 -21.94 1.96
N PHE A 399 -3.35 -21.37 0.81
CA PHE A 399 -4.76 -21.27 0.40
C PHE A 399 -5.18 -22.28 -0.67
N ILE A 400 -4.27 -22.74 -1.53
CA ILE A 400 -4.63 -23.59 -2.68
C ILE A 400 -4.22 -25.05 -2.48
N TRP A 401 -3.09 -25.31 -1.80
CA TRP A 401 -2.65 -26.67 -1.50
C TRP A 401 -3.76 -27.47 -0.80
N GLN A 402 -4.07 -28.65 -1.32
CA GLN A 402 -5.13 -29.56 -0.82
C GLN A 402 -6.52 -28.90 -0.64
N LEU A 403 -6.85 -27.84 -1.41
CA LEU A 403 -8.13 -27.13 -1.24
C LEU A 403 -9.37 -28.04 -1.39
N GLY A 404 -9.26 -29.05 -2.26
CA GLY A 404 -10.32 -30.03 -2.53
C GLY A 404 -10.17 -31.38 -1.79
N SER A 405 -9.24 -31.51 -0.82
CA SER A 405 -8.99 -32.83 -0.20
C SER A 405 -10.09 -33.29 0.77
N THR A 406 -10.93 -32.36 1.23
CA THR A 406 -12.04 -32.64 2.16
C THR A 406 -13.40 -32.29 1.56
N GLY A 407 -14.46 -32.91 2.07
CA GLY A 407 -15.84 -32.55 1.73
C GLY A 407 -16.30 -31.24 2.36
N LEU A 408 -17.51 -30.81 2.02
CA LEU A 408 -18.08 -29.56 2.52
C LEU A 408 -18.59 -29.74 3.95
N VAL A 409 -18.09 -28.91 4.87
CA VAL A 409 -18.52 -28.92 6.26
C VAL A 409 -19.89 -28.27 6.36
N ASP A 410 -20.88 -28.99 6.88
CA ASP A 410 -22.24 -28.50 7.11
C ASP A 410 -22.32 -27.42 8.21
N GLU A 411 -23.35 -26.56 8.22
CA GLU A 411 -24.51 -26.58 7.30
C GLU A 411 -24.38 -25.61 6.11
N THR A 412 -23.68 -24.49 6.29
CA THR A 412 -23.73 -23.37 5.33
C THR A 412 -22.95 -23.61 4.02
N PRO A 413 -21.69 -24.09 4.01
CA PRO A 413 -20.90 -24.27 2.79
C PRO A 413 -21.56 -25.12 1.68
N PRO A 414 -22.21 -26.26 1.99
CA PRO A 414 -22.96 -27.01 0.97
C PRO A 414 -24.10 -26.23 0.33
N LEU A 415 -24.78 -25.35 1.07
CA LEU A 415 -25.86 -24.53 0.50
C LEU A 415 -25.33 -23.58 -0.58
N PHE A 416 -24.16 -22.98 -0.35
CA PHE A 416 -23.52 -22.12 -1.35
C PHE A 416 -23.07 -22.91 -2.57
N ALA A 417 -22.40 -24.03 -2.34
CA ALA A 417 -21.91 -24.90 -3.39
C ALA A 417 -23.04 -25.47 -4.26
N ALA A 418 -24.14 -25.92 -3.63
CA ALA A 418 -25.33 -26.40 -4.32
C ALA A 418 -25.98 -25.31 -5.16
N SER A 419 -26.07 -24.08 -4.63
CA SER A 419 -26.62 -22.94 -5.37
C SER A 419 -25.79 -22.61 -6.61
N GLY A 420 -24.46 -22.49 -6.45
CA GLY A 420 -23.57 -22.24 -7.59
C GLY A 420 -23.60 -23.36 -8.63
N ARG A 421 -23.71 -24.63 -8.20
CA ARG A 421 -23.87 -25.77 -9.11
C ARG A 421 -25.20 -25.74 -9.84
N ALA A 422 -26.31 -25.45 -9.14
CA ALA A 422 -27.63 -25.37 -9.73
C ALA A 422 -27.69 -24.31 -10.84
N MET A 423 -27.06 -23.14 -10.63
CA MET A 423 -26.97 -22.10 -11.68
C MET A 423 -26.23 -22.61 -12.92
N ALA A 424 -25.14 -23.35 -12.74
CA ALA A 424 -24.38 -23.94 -13.84
C ALA A 424 -25.15 -25.06 -14.57
N GLU A 425 -25.91 -25.89 -13.85
CA GLU A 425 -26.65 -27.02 -14.41
C GLU A 425 -27.98 -26.60 -15.08
N THR A 426 -28.65 -25.58 -14.55
CA THR A 426 -29.95 -25.11 -15.07
C THR A 426 -29.84 -24.01 -16.12
N GLY A 427 -28.73 -23.27 -16.12
CA GLY A 427 -28.55 -22.07 -16.95
C GLY A 427 -29.24 -20.81 -16.39
N ASP A 428 -29.94 -20.92 -15.25
CA ASP A 428 -30.48 -19.77 -14.53
C ASP A 428 -29.35 -19.09 -13.74
N TRP A 429 -28.75 -18.06 -14.34
CA TRP A 429 -27.71 -17.25 -13.70
C TRP A 429 -28.27 -16.06 -12.91
N LEU A 430 -29.60 -15.91 -12.82
CA LEU A 430 -30.25 -14.82 -12.12
C LEU A 430 -30.55 -15.21 -10.68
N THR A 431 -31.36 -16.25 -10.48
CA THR A 431 -31.90 -16.62 -9.15
C THR A 431 -31.14 -17.81 -8.56
N PRO A 432 -30.39 -17.63 -7.45
CA PRO A 432 -29.73 -18.75 -6.77
C PRO A 432 -30.77 -19.71 -6.19
N ARG A 433 -30.59 -21.02 -6.41
CA ARG A 433 -31.52 -22.05 -5.92
C ARG A 433 -30.81 -23.17 -5.20
N VAL A 434 -31.35 -23.63 -4.07
CA VAL A 434 -30.87 -24.81 -3.35
C VAL A 434 -32.03 -25.72 -3.03
N ASN A 435 -31.87 -27.03 -3.24
CA ASN A 435 -32.90 -28.02 -2.89
C ASN A 435 -34.29 -27.70 -3.48
N GLY A 436 -34.31 -27.17 -4.71
CA GLY A 436 -35.54 -26.83 -5.44
C GLY A 436 -36.21 -25.51 -5.03
N LEU A 437 -35.63 -24.76 -4.09
CA LEU A 437 -36.14 -23.47 -3.62
C LEU A 437 -35.19 -22.34 -4.00
N PRO A 438 -35.70 -21.10 -4.18
CA PRO A 438 -34.86 -19.91 -4.22
C PRO A 438 -33.96 -19.79 -2.98
N ARG A 439 -32.94 -18.94 -3.06
CA ARG A 439 -32.06 -18.63 -1.94
C ARG A 439 -31.66 -17.16 -2.00
N PHE A 440 -32.43 -16.34 -1.30
CA PHE A 440 -32.26 -14.89 -1.29
C PHE A 440 -31.29 -14.38 -0.20
N ASP A 441 -30.49 -15.25 0.42
CA ASP A 441 -29.58 -14.84 1.49
C ASP A 441 -28.49 -13.88 1.04
N LYS A 442 -28.01 -14.01 -0.20
CA LYS A 442 -26.79 -13.35 -0.68
C LYS A 442 -26.91 -12.94 -2.15
N PRO A 443 -26.21 -11.88 -2.57
CA PRO A 443 -26.10 -11.51 -3.98
C PRO A 443 -25.18 -12.50 -4.73
N PRO A 444 -25.11 -12.39 -6.07
CA PRO A 444 -24.87 -13.57 -6.90
C PRO A 444 -23.39 -13.85 -7.16
N LEU A 445 -22.47 -12.92 -6.88
CA LEU A 445 -21.09 -13.04 -7.36
C LEU A 445 -20.40 -14.32 -6.87
N VAL A 446 -20.64 -14.69 -5.62
CA VAL A 446 -20.07 -15.92 -5.06
C VAL A 446 -20.60 -17.16 -5.80
N TYR A 447 -21.90 -17.19 -6.11
CA TYR A 447 -22.53 -18.29 -6.84
C TYR A 447 -22.08 -18.32 -8.29
N TRP A 448 -21.94 -17.15 -8.94
CA TRP A 448 -21.41 -17.02 -10.29
C TRP A 448 -19.99 -17.60 -10.40
N LEU A 449 -19.10 -17.24 -9.46
CA LEU A 449 -17.73 -17.75 -9.48
C LEU A 449 -17.66 -19.25 -9.21
N MET A 450 -18.50 -19.77 -8.30
CA MET A 450 -18.62 -21.22 -8.06
C MET A 450 -19.16 -21.93 -9.31
N GLY A 451 -20.25 -21.42 -9.89
CA GLY A 451 -20.91 -21.98 -11.07
C GLY A 451 -20.00 -21.98 -12.30
N LEU A 452 -19.28 -20.89 -12.56
CA LEU A 452 -18.29 -20.83 -13.64
C LEU A 452 -17.23 -21.91 -13.47
N THR A 453 -16.78 -22.15 -12.24
CA THR A 453 -15.81 -23.22 -11.98
C THR A 453 -16.43 -24.61 -12.14
N TYR A 454 -17.69 -24.81 -11.74
CA TYR A 454 -18.42 -26.06 -11.99
C TYR A 454 -18.69 -26.34 -13.46
N SER A 455 -18.78 -25.29 -14.29
CA SER A 455 -18.97 -25.42 -15.75
C SER A 455 -17.72 -25.89 -16.50
N LEU A 456 -16.55 -25.93 -15.84
CA LEU A 456 -15.31 -26.41 -16.46
C LEU A 456 -15.41 -27.92 -16.76
N PRO A 457 -14.99 -28.36 -17.97
CA PRO A 457 -15.10 -29.75 -18.39
C PRO A 457 -14.23 -30.68 -17.54
N GLY A 458 -14.64 -31.95 -17.45
CA GLY A 458 -13.90 -32.96 -16.71
C GLY A 458 -13.90 -32.77 -15.19
N SER A 459 -14.87 -32.04 -14.63
CA SER A 459 -14.96 -31.79 -13.17
C SER A 459 -14.95 -33.07 -12.33
N ALA A 460 -15.46 -34.19 -12.86
CA ALA A 460 -15.38 -35.49 -12.21
C ALA A 460 -13.92 -35.98 -11.97
N SER A 461 -12.95 -35.58 -12.79
CA SER A 461 -11.55 -36.01 -12.66
C SER A 461 -10.71 -35.10 -11.78
N TRP A 462 -10.90 -33.78 -11.85
CA TRP A 462 -10.09 -32.81 -11.08
C TRP A 462 -10.77 -32.26 -9.82
N ASP A 463 -12.11 -32.37 -9.70
CA ASP A 463 -12.87 -32.01 -8.50
C ASP A 463 -13.94 -33.07 -8.16
N PRO A 464 -13.53 -34.31 -7.85
CA PRO A 464 -14.45 -35.43 -7.62
C PRO A 464 -15.42 -35.20 -6.45
N LEU A 465 -15.06 -34.36 -5.48
CA LEU A 465 -15.94 -33.99 -4.37
C LEU A 465 -16.75 -32.71 -4.63
N GLY A 466 -16.50 -32.02 -5.74
CA GLY A 466 -17.11 -30.71 -6.03
C GLY A 466 -16.74 -29.62 -5.04
N THR A 467 -15.68 -29.79 -4.25
CA THR A 467 -15.30 -28.87 -3.16
C THR A 467 -14.21 -27.91 -3.56
N TRP A 468 -13.39 -28.27 -4.56
CA TRP A 468 -12.37 -27.37 -5.07
C TRP A 468 -13.03 -26.16 -5.75
N ALA A 469 -13.97 -26.40 -6.65
CA ALA A 469 -14.75 -25.34 -7.31
C ALA A 469 -15.53 -24.47 -6.31
N ALA A 470 -16.07 -25.09 -5.25
CA ALA A 470 -16.80 -24.37 -4.20
C ALA A 470 -15.91 -23.41 -3.41
N ARG A 471 -14.67 -23.82 -3.09
CA ARG A 471 -13.76 -23.06 -2.20
C ARG A 471 -12.85 -22.11 -2.95
N LEU A 472 -12.66 -22.30 -4.25
CA LEU A 472 -11.75 -21.52 -5.08
C LEU A 472 -11.98 -20.00 -4.96
N PRO A 473 -13.22 -19.47 -4.97
CA PRO A 473 -13.44 -18.02 -4.83
C PRO A 473 -12.87 -17.46 -3.53
N SER A 474 -13.09 -18.14 -2.40
CA SER A 474 -12.55 -17.76 -1.08
C SER A 474 -11.02 -17.79 -1.05
N ALA A 475 -10.43 -18.82 -1.64
CA ALA A 475 -8.98 -19.02 -1.65
C ALA A 475 -8.29 -17.98 -2.54
N LEU A 476 -8.81 -17.74 -3.74
CA LEU A 476 -8.29 -16.72 -4.67
C LEU A 476 -8.44 -15.31 -4.11
N ALA A 477 -9.57 -14.99 -3.48
CA ALA A 477 -9.77 -13.69 -2.83
C ALA A 477 -8.77 -13.45 -1.69
N SER A 478 -8.51 -14.48 -0.88
CA SER A 478 -7.52 -14.41 0.20
C SER A 478 -6.08 -14.28 -0.35
N MET A 479 -5.75 -15.01 -1.41
CA MET A 479 -4.48 -14.88 -2.12
C MET A 479 -4.30 -13.48 -2.71
N ALA A 480 -5.34 -12.92 -3.33
CA ALA A 480 -5.32 -11.57 -3.90
C ALA A 480 -5.11 -10.51 -2.81
N SER A 481 -5.76 -10.64 -1.65
CA SER A 481 -5.49 -9.79 -0.47
C SER A 481 -4.04 -9.88 -0.04
N MET A 482 -3.52 -11.10 0.12
CA MET A 482 -2.14 -11.33 0.55
C MET A 482 -1.12 -10.69 -0.42
N LEU A 483 -1.35 -10.80 -1.73
CA LEU A 483 -0.55 -10.16 -2.76
C LEU A 483 -0.69 -8.63 -2.74
N MET A 484 -1.90 -8.10 -2.59
CA MET A 484 -2.14 -6.65 -2.56
C MET A 484 -1.51 -5.99 -1.34
N LEU A 485 -1.56 -6.64 -0.17
CA LEU A 485 -0.86 -6.19 1.04
C LEU A 485 0.65 -6.09 0.78
N GLY A 486 1.23 -7.15 0.21
CA GLY A 486 2.64 -7.18 -0.17
C GLY A 486 3.03 -6.12 -1.20
N ASP A 487 2.28 -6.02 -2.31
CA ASP A 487 2.53 -5.04 -3.38
C ASP A 487 2.41 -3.60 -2.86
N THR A 488 1.45 -3.34 -1.97
CA THR A 488 1.27 -2.02 -1.36
C THR A 488 2.51 -1.63 -0.54
N LEU A 489 3.02 -2.53 0.30
CA LEU A 489 4.21 -2.26 1.12
C LEU A 489 5.51 -2.21 0.32
N LEU A 490 5.61 -2.95 -0.78
CA LEU A 490 6.78 -2.89 -1.67
C LEU A 490 6.81 -1.61 -2.52
N ARG A 491 5.65 -0.99 -2.80
CA ARG A 491 5.56 0.28 -3.53
C ARG A 491 5.61 1.50 -2.64
N TYR A 492 5.10 1.37 -1.42
CA TYR A 492 5.08 2.43 -0.42
C TYR A 492 5.80 1.95 0.84
N PRO A 493 7.13 1.70 0.77
CA PRO A 493 7.89 1.30 1.94
C PRO A 493 7.90 2.41 3.00
N LEU A 494 7.88 2.02 4.27
CA LEU A 494 7.98 2.97 5.37
C LEU A 494 9.35 3.66 5.36
N ALA A 495 9.37 4.94 5.73
CA ALA A 495 10.61 5.68 5.91
C ALA A 495 11.47 5.01 7.00
N GLY A 496 12.72 4.68 6.67
CA GLY A 496 13.65 4.01 7.57
C GLY A 496 13.49 2.48 7.66
N ASP A 497 12.65 1.85 6.83
CA ASP A 497 12.62 0.39 6.69
C ASP A 497 13.81 -0.08 5.84
N ALA A 498 14.81 -0.66 6.50
CA ALA A 498 16.00 -1.22 5.85
C ALA A 498 15.70 -2.51 5.05
N HIS A 499 14.57 -3.17 5.31
CA HIS A 499 14.22 -4.45 4.69
C HIS A 499 12.75 -4.52 4.22
N PRO A 500 12.30 -3.66 3.28
CA PRO A 500 10.89 -3.59 2.86
C PRO A 500 10.29 -4.91 2.38
N ARG A 501 11.11 -5.78 1.76
CA ARG A 501 10.68 -7.13 1.38
C ARG A 501 10.24 -7.97 2.57
N ARG A 502 11.00 -7.93 3.67
CA ARG A 502 10.71 -8.71 4.87
C ARG A 502 9.41 -8.23 5.50
N THR A 503 9.21 -6.91 5.54
CA THR A 503 7.97 -6.30 5.99
C THR A 503 6.77 -6.72 5.14
N ALA A 504 6.90 -6.66 3.81
CA ALA A 504 5.84 -7.04 2.90
C ALA A 504 5.42 -8.51 3.09
N VAL A 505 6.39 -9.43 3.20
CA VAL A 505 6.13 -10.84 3.50
C VAL A 505 5.52 -11.01 4.90
N ALA A 506 6.00 -10.27 5.90
CA ALA A 506 5.51 -10.39 7.26
C ALA A 506 4.06 -9.89 7.43
N ALA A 507 3.68 -8.83 6.71
CA ALA A 507 2.29 -8.36 6.65
C ALA A 507 1.39 -9.35 5.93
N ALA A 508 1.84 -9.89 4.79
CA ALA A 508 1.14 -10.92 4.06
C ALA A 508 0.91 -12.18 4.93
N LEU A 509 1.92 -12.63 5.68
CA LEU A 509 1.81 -13.75 6.61
C LEU A 509 0.98 -13.42 7.85
N ALA A 510 1.01 -12.19 8.37
CA ALA A 510 0.17 -11.79 9.50
C ALA A 510 -1.33 -11.87 9.14
N PHE A 511 -1.67 -11.59 7.88
CA PHE A 511 -3.02 -11.82 7.35
C PHE A 511 -3.29 -13.32 7.21
N ALA A 512 -2.41 -14.04 6.49
CA ALA A 512 -2.63 -15.43 6.13
C ALA A 512 -2.69 -16.39 7.34
N LEU A 513 -1.92 -16.10 8.39
CA LEU A 513 -1.84 -16.89 9.62
C LEU A 513 -2.88 -16.49 10.67
N SER A 514 -3.75 -15.51 10.39
CA SER A 514 -4.90 -15.22 11.25
C SER A 514 -5.78 -16.48 11.35
N PRO A 515 -6.20 -16.92 12.55
CA PRO A 515 -7.05 -18.10 12.70
C PRO A 515 -8.33 -18.04 11.87
N LEU A 516 -8.95 -16.86 11.77
CA LEU A 516 -10.13 -16.68 10.91
C LEU A 516 -9.78 -16.80 9.43
N VAL A 517 -8.66 -16.27 8.98
CA VAL A 517 -8.27 -16.36 7.56
C VAL A 517 -7.93 -17.80 7.18
N LEU A 518 -7.22 -18.54 8.04
CA LEU A 518 -6.90 -19.95 7.81
C LEU A 518 -8.13 -20.83 7.59
N ILE A 519 -9.21 -20.57 8.33
CA ILE A 519 -10.46 -21.33 8.23
C ILE A 519 -11.31 -20.82 7.05
N TRP A 520 -11.60 -19.53 6.99
CA TRP A 520 -12.56 -18.98 6.00
C TRP A 520 -12.02 -18.92 4.58
N SER A 521 -10.71 -18.78 4.38
CA SER A 521 -10.11 -18.84 3.02
C SER A 521 -10.33 -20.19 2.34
N ARG A 522 -10.58 -21.25 3.12
CA ARG A 522 -10.82 -22.62 2.66
C ARG A 522 -12.27 -23.07 2.83
N THR A 523 -13.16 -22.15 3.18
CA THR A 523 -14.58 -22.42 3.39
C THR A 523 -15.39 -21.84 2.22
N ALA A 524 -16.33 -22.62 1.67
CA ALA A 524 -17.16 -22.24 0.53
C ALA A 524 -18.31 -21.30 0.95
N VAL A 525 -17.96 -20.08 1.35
CA VAL A 525 -18.90 -19.03 1.79
C VAL A 525 -18.47 -17.66 1.27
N SER A 526 -19.39 -16.69 1.25
CA SER A 526 -19.16 -15.33 0.74
C SER A 526 -18.10 -14.51 1.50
N ASP A 527 -17.78 -14.85 2.75
CA ASP A 527 -17.11 -13.96 3.70
C ASP A 527 -15.66 -13.64 3.29
N ALA A 528 -14.90 -14.65 2.84
CA ALA A 528 -13.53 -14.44 2.38
C ALA A 528 -13.49 -13.66 1.06
N LEU A 529 -14.46 -13.89 0.16
CA LEU A 529 -14.60 -13.13 -1.08
C LEU A 529 -14.93 -11.65 -0.81
N LEU A 530 -15.84 -11.37 0.14
CA LEU A 530 -16.12 -10.00 0.60
C LEU A 530 -14.86 -9.35 1.17
N SER A 531 -14.18 -10.05 2.09
CA SER A 531 -12.95 -9.53 2.70
C SER A 531 -11.91 -9.21 1.63
N GLY A 532 -11.73 -10.09 0.65
CA GLY A 532 -10.81 -9.89 -0.48
C GLY A 532 -11.15 -8.68 -1.35
N THR A 533 -12.37 -8.64 -1.89
CA THR A 533 -12.82 -7.56 -2.79
C THR A 533 -12.83 -6.19 -2.08
N LEU A 534 -13.30 -6.13 -0.83
CA LEU A 534 -13.25 -4.92 -0.02
C LEU A 534 -11.81 -4.48 0.27
N SER A 535 -10.90 -5.42 0.54
CA SER A 535 -9.49 -5.12 0.79
C SER A 535 -8.79 -4.53 -0.42
N LEU A 536 -9.00 -5.16 -1.58
CA LEU A 536 -8.46 -4.69 -2.85
C LEU A 536 -8.99 -3.28 -3.13
N SER A 537 -10.28 -3.04 -2.90
CA SER A 537 -10.89 -1.71 -3.05
C SER A 537 -10.24 -0.67 -2.13
N LEU A 538 -10.22 -0.91 -0.82
CA LEU A 538 -9.70 0.05 0.17
C LEU A 538 -8.20 0.34 -0.03
N LEU A 539 -7.40 -0.67 -0.36
CA LEU A 539 -5.98 -0.47 -0.66
C LEU A 539 -5.79 0.31 -1.97
N CYS A 540 -6.62 0.08 -3.00
CA CYS A 540 -6.58 0.91 -4.20
C CYS A 540 -6.95 2.38 -3.90
N GLN A 541 -7.94 2.62 -3.04
CA GLN A 541 -8.33 3.98 -2.63
C GLN A 541 -7.18 4.66 -1.89
N TRP A 542 -6.60 3.98 -0.90
CA TRP A 542 -5.45 4.53 -0.18
C TRP A 542 -4.26 4.81 -1.11
N ARG A 543 -3.95 3.91 -2.06
CA ARG A 543 -2.87 4.11 -3.04
C ARG A 543 -3.14 5.27 -3.99
N CYS A 544 -4.40 5.46 -4.40
CA CYS A 544 -4.81 6.62 -5.19
C CYS A 544 -4.55 7.92 -4.43
N TYR A 545 -4.95 7.96 -3.16
CA TYR A 545 -4.68 9.10 -2.29
C TYR A 545 -3.18 9.31 -2.04
N ALA A 546 -2.44 8.25 -1.74
CA ALA A 546 -1.01 8.28 -1.45
C ALA A 546 -0.13 8.71 -2.63
N SER A 547 -0.51 8.37 -3.86
CA SER A 547 0.21 8.76 -5.07
C SER A 547 -0.09 10.17 -5.56
N GLY A 548 -1.18 10.80 -5.08
CA GLY A 548 -1.70 12.05 -5.64
C GLY A 548 -2.20 11.93 -7.10
N SER A 549 -2.23 10.73 -7.68
CA SER A 549 -2.60 10.50 -9.08
C SER A 549 -4.06 10.14 -9.24
N THR A 550 -4.70 10.70 -10.28
CA THR A 550 -6.08 10.39 -10.68
C THR A 550 -6.17 9.38 -11.82
N ARG A 551 -5.08 8.69 -12.21
CA ARG A 551 -5.12 7.80 -13.39
C ARG A 551 -5.92 6.50 -13.19
N ARG A 552 -6.18 6.07 -11.94
CA ARG A 552 -6.79 4.74 -11.65
C ARG A 552 -7.81 4.73 -10.49
N TRP A 553 -8.39 5.88 -10.14
CA TRP A 553 -9.38 5.97 -9.05
C TRP A 553 -10.58 5.04 -9.28
N TRP A 554 -11.01 4.85 -10.54
CA TRP A 554 -12.16 4.03 -10.93
C TRP A 554 -12.03 2.55 -10.55
N LEU A 555 -10.80 1.99 -10.54
CA LEU A 555 -10.57 0.57 -10.25
C LEU A 555 -11.00 0.21 -8.82
N ALA A 556 -10.79 1.12 -7.87
CA ALA A 556 -11.26 0.95 -6.50
C ALA A 556 -12.79 0.77 -6.42
N TRP A 557 -13.54 1.51 -7.25
CA TRP A 557 -14.99 1.50 -7.26
C TRP A 557 -15.58 0.28 -7.98
N VAL A 558 -14.89 -0.20 -9.02
CA VAL A 558 -15.19 -1.51 -9.65
C VAL A 558 -15.03 -2.64 -8.61
N LEU A 559 -13.91 -2.65 -7.87
CA LEU A 559 -13.68 -3.63 -6.80
C LEU A 559 -14.72 -3.52 -5.66
N LEU A 560 -15.18 -2.30 -5.36
CA LEU A 560 -16.27 -2.07 -4.41
C LEU A 560 -17.59 -2.65 -4.93
N ALA A 561 -17.87 -2.55 -6.24
CA ALA A 561 -19.05 -3.16 -6.86
C ALA A 561 -19.05 -4.68 -6.71
N LEU A 562 -17.88 -5.32 -6.89
CA LEU A 562 -17.73 -6.75 -6.65
C LEU A 562 -17.97 -7.12 -5.18
N ALA A 563 -17.52 -6.28 -4.24
CA ALA A 563 -17.81 -6.47 -2.82
C ALA A 563 -19.32 -6.36 -2.52
N VAL A 564 -20.02 -5.41 -3.17
CA VAL A 564 -21.48 -5.29 -3.08
C VAL A 564 -22.18 -6.52 -3.65
N LEU A 565 -21.79 -7.00 -4.83
CA LEU A 565 -22.33 -8.23 -5.42
C LEU A 565 -21.95 -9.51 -4.65
N THR A 566 -21.08 -9.42 -3.65
CA THR A 566 -20.74 -10.56 -2.79
C THR A 566 -21.63 -10.67 -1.55
N LYS A 567 -21.90 -9.54 -0.87
CA LYS A 567 -22.61 -9.55 0.43
C LYS A 567 -23.47 -8.32 0.69
N GLY A 568 -23.76 -7.51 -0.32
CA GLY A 568 -24.67 -6.39 -0.25
C GLY A 568 -24.04 -5.05 0.18
N PRO A 569 -24.87 -4.08 0.59
CA PRO A 569 -24.46 -2.69 0.78
C PRO A 569 -23.48 -2.46 1.93
N VAL A 570 -23.27 -3.45 2.80
CA VAL A 570 -22.31 -3.41 3.92
C VAL A 570 -20.90 -2.99 3.48
N ALA A 571 -20.48 -3.36 2.27
CA ALA A 571 -19.18 -2.97 1.72
C ALA A 571 -19.05 -1.45 1.53
N VAL A 572 -20.11 -0.79 1.08
CA VAL A 572 -20.16 0.68 0.90
C VAL A 572 -20.12 1.38 2.25
N VAL A 573 -20.88 0.87 3.23
CA VAL A 573 -20.91 1.42 4.59
C VAL A 573 -19.53 1.34 5.26
N LEU A 574 -18.88 0.17 5.22
CA LEU A 574 -17.53 -0.01 5.76
C LEU A 574 -16.50 0.89 5.08
N THR A 575 -16.61 1.06 3.75
CA THR A 575 -15.75 1.97 2.99
C THR A 575 -15.96 3.41 3.44
N GLY A 576 -17.21 3.86 3.53
CA GLY A 576 -17.57 5.21 3.97
C GLY A 576 -17.06 5.54 5.37
N ILE A 577 -17.27 4.65 6.35
CA ILE A 577 -16.77 4.84 7.73
C ILE A 577 -15.23 4.88 7.72
N THR A 578 -14.57 3.96 7.02
CA THR A 578 -13.09 3.92 6.93
C THR A 578 -12.52 5.23 6.39
N LEU A 579 -13.04 5.71 5.25
CA LEU A 579 -12.58 6.95 4.63
C LEU A 579 -12.89 8.18 5.48
N SER A 580 -14.04 8.20 6.17
CA SER A 580 -14.43 9.32 7.03
C SER A 580 -13.54 9.44 8.25
N LEU A 581 -13.27 8.32 8.93
CA LEU A 581 -12.33 8.27 10.06
C LEU A 581 -10.93 8.70 9.61
N TYR A 582 -10.47 8.20 8.46
CA TYR A 582 -9.16 8.55 7.92
C TYR A 582 -9.08 10.03 7.52
N ALA A 583 -10.12 10.58 6.88
CA ALA A 583 -10.23 12.00 6.56
C ALA A 583 -10.16 12.87 7.84
N LEU A 584 -10.81 12.43 8.92
CA LEU A 584 -10.81 13.13 10.20
C LEU A 584 -9.41 13.18 10.84
N ILE A 585 -8.68 12.06 10.85
CA ILE A 585 -7.30 12.02 11.36
C ILE A 585 -6.38 12.90 10.51
N ARG A 586 -6.52 12.84 9.18
CA ARG A 586 -5.67 13.58 8.25
C ARG A 586 -6.04 15.05 8.12
N ARG A 587 -7.26 15.43 8.52
CA ARG A 587 -7.90 16.73 8.24
C ARG A 587 -7.84 17.10 6.76
N ASP A 588 -7.94 16.11 5.88
CA ASP A 588 -7.89 16.29 4.42
C ASP A 588 -9.06 15.59 3.72
N LEU A 589 -10.27 16.06 4.01
CA LEU A 589 -11.46 15.62 3.29
C LEU A 589 -11.42 16.07 1.82
N SER A 590 -10.89 17.26 1.56
CA SER A 590 -10.83 17.86 0.22
C SER A 590 -9.97 17.05 -0.75
N GLY A 591 -8.81 16.57 -0.30
CA GLY A 591 -7.90 15.74 -1.08
C GLY A 591 -8.49 14.37 -1.39
N LEU A 592 -9.12 13.73 -0.40
CA LEU A 592 -9.85 12.47 -0.61
C LEU A 592 -10.98 12.65 -1.63
N TRP A 593 -11.77 13.71 -1.51
CA TRP A 593 -12.88 13.98 -2.44
C TRP A 593 -12.38 14.21 -3.87
N ARG A 594 -11.34 15.03 -4.02
CA ARG A 594 -10.73 15.36 -5.32
C ARG A 594 -10.10 14.15 -6.00
N LEU A 595 -9.39 13.31 -5.24
CA LEU A 595 -8.63 12.18 -5.79
C LEU A 595 -9.48 10.93 -5.99
N LEU A 596 -10.37 10.60 -5.04
CA LEU A 596 -11.19 9.39 -5.11
C LEU A 596 -12.47 9.57 -5.95
N ARG A 597 -12.93 10.81 -6.12
CA ARG A 597 -14.15 11.16 -6.87
C ARG A 597 -15.35 10.29 -6.45
N PRO A 598 -15.79 10.38 -5.18
CA PRO A 598 -16.74 9.43 -4.61
C PRO A 598 -18.08 9.40 -5.35
N ILE A 599 -18.58 10.52 -5.87
CA ILE A 599 -19.85 10.55 -6.62
C ILE A 599 -19.73 9.73 -7.93
N PRO A 600 -18.82 10.05 -8.88
CA PRO A 600 -18.58 9.20 -10.04
C PRO A 600 -18.26 7.74 -9.69
N GLY A 601 -17.54 7.53 -8.58
CA GLY A 601 -17.19 6.22 -8.09
C GLY A 601 -18.40 5.38 -7.68
N LEU A 602 -19.30 5.96 -6.87
CA LEU A 602 -20.54 5.31 -6.48
C LEU A 602 -21.47 5.05 -7.67
N LEU A 603 -21.45 5.91 -8.70
CA LEU A 603 -22.16 5.64 -9.95
C LEU A 603 -21.60 4.42 -10.68
N ILE A 604 -20.28 4.23 -10.72
CA ILE A 604 -19.66 3.01 -11.25
C ILE A 604 -20.06 1.79 -10.41
N THR A 605 -19.99 1.89 -9.08
CA THR A 605 -20.41 0.83 -8.18
C THR A 605 -21.87 0.44 -8.42
N ALA A 606 -22.76 1.43 -8.55
CA ALA A 606 -24.18 1.24 -8.79
C ALA A 606 -24.44 0.61 -10.18
N ALA A 607 -23.82 1.14 -11.23
CA ALA A 607 -23.97 0.64 -12.60
C ALA A 607 -23.57 -0.84 -12.75
N LEU A 608 -22.58 -1.30 -11.98
CA LEU A 608 -22.13 -2.69 -12.01
C LEU A 608 -22.90 -3.62 -11.08
N SER A 609 -23.45 -3.12 -9.98
CA SER A 609 -24.10 -3.97 -8.96
C SER A 609 -25.63 -3.95 -8.99
N LEU A 610 -26.25 -2.79 -9.21
CA LEU A 610 -27.72 -2.65 -9.21
C LEU A 610 -28.45 -3.46 -10.28
N PRO A 611 -27.93 -3.70 -11.50
CA PRO A 611 -28.67 -4.42 -12.52
C PRO A 611 -29.19 -5.79 -12.06
N TRP A 612 -28.39 -6.55 -11.30
CA TRP A 612 -28.84 -7.83 -10.76
C TRP A 612 -29.94 -7.67 -9.72
N TYR A 613 -29.81 -6.73 -8.78
CA TYR A 613 -30.85 -6.47 -7.78
C TYR A 613 -32.19 -6.09 -8.41
N VAL A 614 -32.13 -5.26 -9.45
CA VAL A 614 -33.33 -4.85 -10.19
C VAL A 614 -33.92 -6.04 -10.94
N ALA A 615 -33.09 -6.83 -11.64
CA ALA A 615 -33.57 -8.01 -12.36
C ALA A 615 -34.20 -9.06 -11.43
N GLU A 616 -33.55 -9.37 -10.31
CA GLU A 616 -34.06 -10.32 -9.31
C GLU A 616 -35.37 -9.82 -8.69
N LEU A 617 -35.46 -8.52 -8.39
CA LEU A 617 -36.70 -7.91 -7.88
C LEU A 617 -37.83 -7.94 -8.91
N VAL A 618 -37.54 -7.79 -10.20
CA VAL A 618 -38.53 -7.87 -11.28
C VAL A 618 -39.05 -9.30 -11.45
N VAL A 619 -38.19 -10.32 -11.26
CA VAL A 619 -38.56 -11.73 -11.44
C VAL A 619 -39.23 -12.33 -10.22
N GLU A 620 -38.63 -12.16 -9.04
CA GLU A 620 -39.08 -12.83 -7.80
C GLU A 620 -39.97 -11.92 -6.93
N GLY A 621 -39.97 -10.60 -7.14
CA GLY A 621 -40.92 -9.68 -6.53
C GLY A 621 -40.78 -9.54 -5.01
N GLN A 622 -41.93 -9.53 -4.32
CA GLN A 622 -42.03 -9.28 -2.88
C GLN A 622 -41.29 -10.31 -2.00
N PRO A 623 -41.33 -11.64 -2.28
CA PRO A 623 -40.53 -12.63 -1.56
C PRO A 623 -39.03 -12.30 -1.48
N PHE A 624 -38.43 -11.87 -2.59
CA PHE A 624 -37.04 -11.45 -2.63
C PHE A 624 -36.80 -10.20 -1.78
N TRP A 625 -37.69 -9.20 -1.86
CA TRP A 625 -37.59 -7.97 -1.07
C TRP A 625 -37.63 -8.25 0.44
N ASP A 626 -38.63 -9.00 0.89
CA ASP A 626 -38.85 -9.31 2.30
C ASP A 626 -37.71 -10.16 2.88
N SER A 627 -37.19 -11.11 2.10
CA SER A 627 -36.06 -11.94 2.53
C SER A 627 -34.72 -11.20 2.47
N PHE A 628 -34.31 -10.69 1.30
CA PHE A 628 -32.98 -10.09 1.11
C PHE A 628 -32.85 -8.78 1.87
N PHE A 629 -33.70 -7.78 1.58
CA PHE A 629 -33.59 -6.44 2.17
C PHE A 629 -34.20 -6.38 3.58
N GLY A 630 -35.36 -7.02 3.77
CA GLY A 630 -36.04 -7.09 5.07
C GLY A 630 -35.28 -7.93 6.10
N TYR A 631 -35.38 -9.26 6.00
CA TYR A 631 -34.86 -10.19 7.00
C TYR A 631 -33.32 -10.19 7.08
N HIS A 632 -32.62 -10.37 5.96
CA HIS A 632 -31.17 -10.60 5.94
C HIS A 632 -30.29 -9.36 6.11
N ASN A 633 -30.83 -8.16 5.83
CA ASN A 633 -30.10 -6.89 5.97
C ASN A 633 -30.69 -6.02 7.09
N LEU A 634 -31.93 -5.55 6.95
CA LEU A 634 -32.51 -4.59 7.90
C LEU A 634 -32.78 -5.21 9.27
N GLN A 635 -33.58 -6.27 9.32
CA GLN A 635 -33.95 -6.94 10.57
C GLN A 635 -32.73 -7.53 11.27
N ARG A 636 -31.79 -8.12 10.53
CA ARG A 636 -30.54 -8.64 11.10
C ARG A 636 -29.64 -7.53 11.70
N LEU A 637 -29.71 -6.31 11.17
CA LEU A 637 -29.01 -5.16 11.74
C LEU A 637 -29.70 -4.63 12.99
N THR A 638 -31.04 -4.53 12.99
CA THR A 638 -31.83 -3.89 14.04
C THR A 638 -32.31 -4.82 15.15
N SER A 639 -32.35 -6.13 14.90
CA SER A 639 -32.86 -7.15 15.83
C SER A 639 -32.02 -8.44 15.82
N VAL A 640 -32.21 -9.26 16.85
CA VAL A 640 -31.54 -10.56 16.96
C VAL A 640 -32.24 -11.56 16.06
N VAL A 641 -31.46 -12.21 15.20
CA VAL A 641 -31.93 -13.25 14.28
C VAL A 641 -31.09 -14.50 14.50
N ASN A 642 -31.72 -15.68 14.43
CA ASN A 642 -31.07 -16.99 14.61
C ASN A 642 -30.35 -17.18 15.96
N ASP A 643 -30.91 -16.68 17.05
CA ASP A 643 -30.36 -16.81 18.42
C ASP A 643 -28.91 -16.31 18.60
N HIS A 644 -28.45 -15.44 17.71
CA HIS A 644 -27.11 -14.85 17.76
C HIS A 644 -27.05 -13.56 18.59
N LEU A 645 -27.78 -13.52 19.72
CA LEU A 645 -27.64 -12.43 20.68
C LEU A 645 -26.28 -12.53 21.36
N GLN A 646 -25.50 -11.46 21.26
CA GLN A 646 -24.16 -11.40 21.85
C GLN A 646 -23.95 -10.01 22.48
N PRO A 647 -23.14 -9.93 23.56
CA PRO A 647 -22.90 -8.68 24.27
C PRO A 647 -22.21 -7.63 23.39
N TRP A 648 -22.31 -6.36 23.76
CA TRP A 648 -21.69 -5.25 23.00
C TRP A 648 -20.16 -5.40 22.88
N TRP A 649 -19.50 -6.02 23.87
CA TRP A 649 -18.06 -6.27 23.87
C TRP A 649 -17.64 -7.54 23.09
N PHE A 650 -18.57 -8.26 22.45
CA PHE A 650 -18.32 -9.52 21.75
C PHE A 650 -17.13 -9.51 20.79
N PHE A 651 -16.93 -8.42 20.04
CA PHE A 651 -15.82 -8.33 19.09
C PHE A 651 -14.46 -8.08 19.74
N GLY A 652 -14.39 -7.73 21.04
CA GLY A 652 -13.16 -7.62 21.79
C GLY A 652 -12.39 -8.95 21.85
N PRO A 653 -12.99 -10.02 22.41
CA PRO A 653 -12.43 -11.37 22.35
C PRO A 653 -12.18 -11.88 20.93
N VAL A 654 -13.06 -11.58 19.97
CA VAL A 654 -12.87 -11.99 18.56
C VAL A 654 -11.62 -11.34 17.97
N LEU A 655 -11.38 -10.05 18.21
CA LEU A 655 -10.15 -9.35 17.80
C LEU A 655 -8.91 -10.04 18.38
N VAL A 656 -8.98 -10.43 19.67
CA VAL A 656 -7.88 -11.12 20.35
C VAL A 656 -7.58 -12.42 19.63
N VAL A 657 -8.58 -13.31 19.49
CA VAL A 657 -8.41 -14.63 18.87
C VAL A 657 -7.98 -14.50 17.41
N ALA A 658 -8.60 -13.61 16.64
CA ALA A 658 -8.30 -13.43 15.22
C ALA A 658 -6.87 -12.91 14.95
N SER A 659 -6.21 -12.35 15.96
CA SER A 659 -4.87 -11.76 15.85
C SER A 659 -3.80 -12.52 16.64
N LEU A 660 -4.15 -13.63 17.31
CA LEU A 660 -3.19 -14.43 18.05
C LEU A 660 -2.09 -14.98 17.13
N PRO A 661 -0.83 -15.04 17.60
CA PRO A 661 -0.33 -14.54 18.88
C PRO A 661 0.04 -13.04 18.89
N PHE A 662 -0.14 -12.33 17.77
CA PHE A 662 0.32 -10.96 17.53
C PHE A 662 -0.61 -9.85 18.06
N THR A 663 -1.64 -10.20 18.82
CA THR A 663 -2.60 -9.28 19.43
C THR A 663 -1.95 -8.10 20.17
N PRO A 664 -0.87 -8.26 20.97
CA PRO A 664 -0.23 -7.12 21.64
C PRO A 664 0.30 -6.07 20.67
N LEU A 665 0.85 -6.50 19.52
CA LEU A 665 1.36 -5.61 18.48
C LEU A 665 0.20 -4.88 17.77
N LEU A 666 -0.93 -5.56 17.53
CA LEU A 666 -2.14 -4.93 17.00
C LEU A 666 -2.65 -3.83 17.94
N LEU A 667 -2.82 -4.14 19.23
CA LEU A 667 -3.34 -3.20 20.22
C LEU A 667 -2.45 -1.98 20.37
N LEU A 668 -1.12 -2.14 20.38
CA LEU A 668 -0.20 -1.01 20.40
C LEU A 668 -0.31 -0.15 19.14
N GLY A 669 -0.46 -0.77 17.96
CA GLY A 669 -0.64 -0.05 16.71
C GLY A 669 -1.94 0.76 16.69
N LEU A 670 -3.04 0.17 17.16
CA LEU A 670 -4.33 0.86 17.31
C LEU A 670 -4.25 1.99 18.35
N ALA A 671 -3.65 1.75 19.51
CA ALA A 671 -3.48 2.77 20.56
C ALA A 671 -2.68 3.98 20.06
N ARG A 672 -1.62 3.75 19.27
CA ARG A 672 -0.86 4.83 18.61
C ARG A 672 -1.72 5.62 17.64
N CYS A 673 -2.65 4.99 16.93
CA CYS A 673 -3.59 5.69 16.06
C CYS A 673 -4.65 6.47 16.87
N LEU A 674 -5.18 5.89 17.94
CA LEU A 674 -6.14 6.56 18.83
C LEU A 674 -5.54 7.81 19.50
N GLY A 675 -4.26 7.75 19.91
CA GLY A 675 -3.53 8.91 20.40
C GLY A 675 -3.41 10.05 19.37
N ALA A 676 -3.51 9.75 18.08
CA ALA A 676 -3.52 10.75 17.00
C ALA A 676 -4.73 11.67 17.04
N PHE A 677 -5.90 11.13 17.45
CA PHE A 677 -7.12 11.92 17.58
C PHE A 677 -7.01 12.96 18.71
N ARG A 678 -6.05 12.77 19.65
CA ARG A 678 -5.87 13.63 20.83
C ARG A 678 -4.69 14.62 20.71
N GLY A 679 -3.68 14.37 19.89
CA GLY A 679 -2.47 15.21 19.77
C GLY A 679 -2.26 15.77 18.36
N GLY A 680 -2.64 17.03 18.14
CA GLY A 680 -2.60 17.69 16.83
C GLY A 680 -1.32 18.49 16.56
N GLY A 681 -0.59 18.12 15.51
CA GLY A 681 0.53 18.90 14.97
C GLY A 681 1.43 18.11 14.02
N SER A 682 2.16 17.12 14.54
CA SER A 682 3.21 16.41 13.79
C SER A 682 2.72 15.52 12.63
N ARG A 683 1.44 15.13 12.62
CA ARG A 683 0.89 14.22 11.59
C ARG A 683 0.36 14.89 10.34
N LEU A 684 -0.03 16.17 10.43
CA LEU A 684 -0.39 16.97 9.25
C LEU A 684 0.81 17.14 8.32
N GLN A 685 2.02 17.09 8.88
CA GLN A 685 3.29 17.16 8.15
C GLN A 685 3.74 15.82 7.58
N MET A 686 3.14 14.68 7.97
CA MET A 686 3.53 13.36 7.44
C MET A 686 3.01 13.18 6.00
N PRO A 687 3.85 12.78 5.04
CA PRO A 687 3.41 12.51 3.67
C PRO A 687 2.32 11.44 3.58
N ALA A 688 1.43 11.56 2.60
CA ALA A 688 0.32 10.61 2.39
C ALA A 688 0.83 9.17 2.21
N ALA A 689 1.96 8.96 1.53
CA ALA A 689 2.59 7.64 1.36
C ALA A 689 3.00 6.98 2.69
N GLN A 690 3.27 7.74 3.75
CA GLN A 690 3.68 7.23 5.07
C GLN A 690 2.49 6.99 6.02
N SER A 691 1.26 7.19 5.55
CA SER A 691 0.05 7.16 6.38
C SER A 691 -0.68 5.80 6.40
N LEU A 692 -0.10 4.76 5.80
CA LEU A 692 -0.75 3.45 5.64
C LEU A 692 -1.21 2.84 6.97
N ARG A 693 -0.42 3.00 8.04
CA ARG A 693 -0.78 2.51 9.38
C ARG A 693 -2.04 3.18 9.92
N ASP A 694 -2.18 4.49 9.73
CA ASP A 694 -3.34 5.25 10.19
C ASP A 694 -4.58 4.89 9.39
N PHE A 695 -4.44 4.70 8.07
CA PHE A 695 -5.51 4.20 7.21
C PHE A 695 -5.98 2.80 7.65
N ALA A 696 -5.04 1.87 7.85
CA ALA A 696 -5.35 0.50 8.29
C ALA A 696 -6.01 0.48 9.68
N ALA A 697 -5.58 1.34 10.61
CA ALA A 697 -6.22 1.46 11.91
C ALA A 697 -7.66 2.01 11.81
N CYS A 698 -7.91 3.02 10.95
CA CYS A 698 -9.27 3.50 10.67
C CYS A 698 -10.16 2.39 10.10
N TRP A 699 -9.61 1.54 9.23
CA TRP A 699 -10.31 0.40 8.67
C TRP A 699 -10.65 -0.64 9.75
N VAL A 700 -9.71 -1.03 10.62
CA VAL A 700 -10.02 -1.93 11.76
C VAL A 700 -11.12 -1.34 12.65
N LEU A 701 -11.03 -0.04 12.97
CA LEU A 701 -12.03 0.65 13.77
C LEU A 701 -13.40 0.70 13.08
N SER A 702 -13.45 0.86 11.76
CA SER A 702 -14.71 0.87 11.01
C SER A 702 -15.50 -0.43 11.17
N VAL A 703 -14.81 -1.57 11.08
CA VAL A 703 -15.40 -2.91 11.21
C VAL A 703 -15.85 -3.12 12.66
N LEU A 704 -15.01 -2.73 13.62
CA LEU A 704 -15.36 -2.80 15.04
C LEU A 704 -16.60 -1.96 15.36
N ILE A 705 -16.66 -0.71 14.92
CA ILE A 705 -17.79 0.19 15.17
C ILE A 705 -19.07 -0.38 14.57
N LEU A 706 -19.06 -0.73 13.27
CA LEU A 706 -20.26 -1.18 12.58
C LEU A 706 -20.86 -2.42 13.22
N PHE A 707 -20.05 -3.46 13.45
CA PHE A 707 -20.58 -4.74 13.92
C PHE A 707 -20.82 -4.78 15.44
N THR A 708 -20.11 -3.96 16.24
CA THR A 708 -20.48 -3.78 17.65
C THR A 708 -21.87 -3.16 17.79
N LEU A 709 -22.24 -2.23 16.90
CA LEU A 709 -23.55 -1.59 16.88
C LEU A 709 -24.66 -2.50 16.31
N ALA A 710 -24.32 -3.53 15.53
CA ALA A 710 -25.29 -4.46 14.96
C ALA A 710 -25.93 -5.35 16.04
N ALA A 711 -27.23 -5.61 15.94
CA ALA A 711 -27.95 -6.48 16.88
C ALA A 711 -27.46 -7.94 16.80
N THR A 712 -27.45 -8.52 15.60
CA THR A 712 -26.93 -9.88 15.34
C THR A 712 -25.41 -9.87 15.17
N LYS A 713 -24.68 -10.71 15.91
CA LYS A 713 -23.21 -10.76 15.85
C LYS A 713 -22.68 -12.17 15.56
N LEU A 714 -21.76 -12.26 14.60
CA LEU A 714 -21.07 -13.49 14.21
C LEU A 714 -19.56 -13.28 14.19
N PRO A 715 -18.74 -14.27 14.59
CA PRO A 715 -17.27 -14.14 14.55
C PRO A 715 -16.74 -13.77 13.16
N SER A 716 -17.36 -14.27 12.09
CA SER A 716 -16.91 -14.02 10.71
C SER A 716 -17.08 -12.57 10.28
N TYR A 717 -17.89 -11.76 10.98
CA TYR A 717 -18.02 -10.32 10.70
C TYR A 717 -16.71 -9.55 10.96
N TRP A 718 -15.78 -10.14 11.72
CA TRP A 718 -14.44 -9.59 11.91
C TRP A 718 -13.51 -9.83 10.72
N LEU A 719 -13.81 -10.79 9.83
CA LEU A 719 -12.93 -11.18 8.74
C LEU A 719 -12.52 -10.02 7.80
N PRO A 720 -13.37 -9.02 7.50
CA PRO A 720 -12.95 -7.84 6.73
C PRO A 720 -11.93 -6.93 7.43
N ALA A 721 -11.73 -7.05 8.75
CA ALA A 721 -10.70 -6.29 9.48
C ALA A 721 -9.32 -6.94 9.46
N THR A 722 -9.21 -8.25 9.19
CA THR A 722 -7.93 -8.98 9.29
C THR A 722 -6.84 -8.47 8.34
N PRO A 723 -7.12 -8.02 7.10
CA PRO A 723 -6.09 -7.47 6.21
C PRO A 723 -5.50 -6.17 6.77
N ALA A 724 -6.35 -5.32 7.34
CA ALA A 724 -5.95 -4.08 7.99
C ALA A 724 -5.19 -4.33 9.29
N ALA A 725 -5.67 -5.28 10.11
CA ALA A 725 -4.99 -5.70 11.33
C ALA A 725 -3.58 -6.22 11.02
N ALA A 726 -3.40 -6.98 9.94
CA ALA A 726 -2.11 -7.47 9.49
C ALA A 726 -1.12 -6.35 9.13
N LEU A 727 -1.59 -5.29 8.45
CA LEU A 727 -0.79 -4.08 8.22
C LEU A 727 -0.40 -3.41 9.52
N VAL A 728 -1.36 -3.23 10.44
CA VAL A 728 -1.09 -2.59 11.74
C VAL A 728 -0.05 -3.39 12.53
N ILE A 729 -0.17 -4.72 12.58
CA ILE A 729 0.78 -5.63 13.25
C ILE A 729 2.17 -5.48 12.63
N ALA A 730 2.31 -5.69 11.32
CA ALA A 730 3.60 -5.69 10.65
C ALA A 730 4.29 -4.32 10.71
N LEU A 731 3.54 -3.23 10.53
CA LEU A 731 4.09 -1.88 10.59
C LEU A 731 4.44 -1.47 12.03
N THR A 732 3.77 -2.01 13.04
CA THR A 732 4.07 -1.74 14.46
C THR A 732 5.28 -2.53 14.95
N ALA A 733 5.42 -3.77 14.45
CA ALA A 733 6.54 -4.67 14.73
C ALA A 733 7.90 -4.08 14.28
N GLN A 734 7.89 -3.18 13.30
CA GLN A 734 9.07 -2.51 12.80
C GLN A 734 9.61 -1.45 13.77
N ALA A 735 10.74 -1.75 14.39
CA ALA A 735 11.61 -0.76 15.03
C ALA A 735 13.07 -1.24 15.00
N PRO A 736 14.02 -0.41 14.50
CA PRO A 736 15.44 -0.77 14.44
C PRO A 736 16.04 -1.02 15.83
N SER A 737 15.60 -0.28 16.85
CA SER A 737 16.08 -0.44 18.23
C SER A 737 14.93 -0.59 19.22
N LEU A 738 14.71 -1.83 19.67
CA LEU A 738 13.73 -2.14 20.73
C LEU A 738 14.19 -1.65 22.11
N ARG A 739 15.51 -1.63 22.37
CA ARG A 739 16.08 -1.17 23.66
C ARG A 739 15.73 0.28 23.97
N LYS A 740 15.61 1.13 22.95
CA LYS A 740 15.19 2.54 23.10
C LYS A 740 13.67 2.73 23.19
N ARG A 741 12.87 1.65 23.16
CA ARG A 741 11.40 1.69 23.10
C ARG A 741 10.78 0.63 24.04
N PRO A 742 10.78 0.86 25.37
CA PRO A 742 10.41 -0.17 26.35
C PRO A 742 9.00 -0.72 26.14
N LEU A 743 8.03 0.12 25.80
CA LEU A 743 6.67 -0.34 25.52
C LEU A 743 6.60 -1.34 24.36
N LEU A 744 7.37 -1.12 23.28
CA LEU A 744 7.39 -2.05 22.15
C LEU A 744 8.11 -3.36 22.51
N LEU A 745 9.15 -3.30 23.34
CA LEU A 745 9.80 -4.49 23.88
C LEU A 745 8.82 -5.33 24.72
N TRP A 746 8.03 -4.69 25.59
CA TRP A 746 6.99 -5.38 26.35
C TRP A 746 5.96 -6.04 25.44
N MET A 747 5.49 -5.36 24.38
CA MET A 747 4.55 -5.99 23.43
C MET A 747 5.14 -7.20 22.71
N TRP A 748 6.44 -7.17 22.41
CA TRP A 748 7.15 -8.35 21.88
C TRP A 748 7.21 -9.47 22.92
N LEU A 749 7.55 -9.18 24.17
CA LEU A 749 7.56 -10.16 25.25
C LEU A 749 6.18 -10.78 25.46
N PHE A 750 5.11 -9.99 25.44
CA PHE A 750 3.74 -10.50 25.50
C PHE A 750 3.37 -11.37 24.30
N THR A 751 3.81 -11.00 23.09
CA THR A 751 3.60 -11.83 21.88
C THR A 751 4.28 -13.18 22.03
N LEU A 752 5.51 -13.23 22.54
CA LEU A 752 6.23 -14.48 22.81
C LEU A 752 5.58 -15.27 23.95
N MET A 753 5.13 -14.60 25.00
CA MET A 753 4.39 -15.21 26.11
C MET A 753 3.10 -15.88 25.61
N LEU A 754 2.30 -15.19 24.79
CA LEU A 754 1.08 -15.78 24.20
C LEU A 754 1.41 -16.97 23.29
N THR A 755 2.49 -16.87 22.50
CA THR A 755 2.96 -18.00 21.67
C THR A 755 3.37 -19.20 22.54
N ALA A 756 4.05 -18.96 23.66
CA ALA A 756 4.44 -19.99 24.62
C ALA A 756 3.25 -20.58 25.38
N VAL A 757 2.25 -19.78 25.74
CA VAL A 757 0.99 -20.25 26.37
C VAL A 757 0.21 -21.14 25.41
N LEU A 758 0.13 -20.77 24.12
CA LEU A 758 -0.47 -21.63 23.10
C LEU A 758 0.32 -22.94 22.95
N ALA A 759 1.65 -22.87 22.93
CA ALA A 759 2.49 -24.07 22.91
C ALA A 759 2.21 -24.97 24.13
N ALA A 760 2.19 -24.40 25.34
CA ALA A 760 1.92 -25.12 26.58
C ALA A 760 0.53 -25.76 26.57
N GLY A 761 -0.51 -25.02 26.13
CA GLY A 761 -1.87 -25.53 25.96
C GLY A 761 -1.95 -26.74 25.03
N LEU A 762 -1.16 -26.73 23.94
CA LEU A 762 -1.05 -27.86 23.02
C LEU A 762 -0.23 -29.02 23.60
N TRP A 763 0.81 -28.76 24.40
CA TRP A 763 1.57 -29.81 25.10
C TRP A 763 0.73 -30.56 26.14
N VAL A 764 -0.13 -29.85 26.87
CA VAL A 764 -1.05 -30.45 27.86
C VAL A 764 -2.35 -30.95 27.24
N SER A 765 -2.44 -31.05 25.90
CA SER A 765 -3.63 -31.52 25.21
C SER A 765 -4.14 -32.90 25.62
N PRO A 766 -3.31 -33.87 26.05
CA PRO A 766 -3.81 -35.13 26.59
C PRO A 766 -4.74 -34.97 27.81
N LEU A 767 -4.67 -33.84 28.53
CA LEU A 767 -5.52 -33.58 29.69
C LEU A 767 -6.91 -33.05 29.32
N TRP A 768 -7.03 -32.29 28.23
CA TRP A 768 -8.29 -31.61 27.88
C TRP A 768 -8.96 -32.16 26.60
N ILE A 769 -8.23 -32.79 25.68
CA ILE A 769 -8.85 -33.42 24.50
C ILE A 769 -9.90 -34.48 24.90
N PRO A 770 -9.68 -35.34 25.92
CA PRO A 770 -10.69 -36.30 26.37
C PRO A 770 -11.98 -35.66 26.90
N LEU A 771 -11.96 -34.35 27.24
CA LEU A 771 -13.13 -33.61 27.69
C LEU A 771 -14.04 -33.16 26.54
N ILE A 772 -13.59 -33.27 25.29
CA ILE A 772 -14.39 -32.92 24.12
C ILE A 772 -15.48 -33.98 23.94
N GLN A 773 -16.73 -33.61 24.21
CA GLN A 773 -17.90 -34.45 24.00
C GLN A 773 -18.73 -33.90 22.85
N ASP A 774 -18.45 -34.36 21.63
CA ASP A 774 -19.26 -34.05 20.45
C ASP A 774 -20.08 -35.27 20.03
N PRO A 775 -21.42 -35.24 20.17
CA PRO A 775 -22.34 -36.27 19.68
C PRO A 775 -22.16 -36.68 18.22
N GLU A 776 -21.75 -35.76 17.34
CA GLU A 776 -21.56 -36.03 15.91
C GLU A 776 -20.18 -36.61 15.60
N MET A 777 -19.22 -36.50 16.52
CA MET A 777 -17.85 -36.95 16.33
C MET A 777 -17.34 -37.73 17.57
N PRO A 778 -17.99 -38.83 17.95
CA PRO A 778 -17.71 -39.52 19.22
C PRO A 778 -16.27 -40.06 19.32
N THR A 779 -15.62 -40.38 18.20
CA THR A 779 -14.25 -40.90 18.16
C THR A 779 -13.17 -39.83 18.05
N LEU A 780 -13.55 -38.55 17.86
CA LEU A 780 -12.61 -37.46 17.60
C LEU A 780 -11.52 -37.33 18.67
N PRO A 781 -11.80 -37.37 19.99
CA PRO A 781 -10.75 -37.23 21.00
C PRO A 781 -9.68 -38.33 20.89
N ALA A 782 -10.11 -39.58 20.74
CA ALA A 782 -9.22 -40.74 20.65
C ALA A 782 -8.37 -40.69 19.36
N GLU A 783 -8.99 -40.39 18.22
CA GLU A 783 -8.28 -40.27 16.95
C GLU A 783 -7.31 -39.09 16.93
N LEU A 784 -7.68 -37.95 17.53
CA LEU A 784 -6.84 -36.76 17.59
C LEU A 784 -5.59 -37.00 18.43
N LEU A 785 -5.70 -37.68 19.58
CA LEU A 785 -4.56 -38.07 20.40
C LEU A 785 -3.67 -39.10 19.69
N ALA A 786 -4.26 -40.14 19.10
CA ALA A 786 -3.52 -41.19 18.39
C ALA A 786 -2.75 -40.66 17.16
N SER A 787 -3.29 -39.63 16.50
CA SER A 787 -2.67 -39.06 15.29
C SER A 787 -1.35 -38.31 15.54
N GLY A 788 -1.09 -37.88 16.78
CA GLY A 788 0.05 -37.02 17.12
C GLY A 788 0.02 -35.63 16.48
N LEU A 789 -1.07 -35.21 15.84
CA LEU A 789 -1.16 -33.93 15.14
C LEU A 789 -1.08 -32.73 16.09
N VAL A 790 -1.67 -32.84 17.28
CA VAL A 790 -1.62 -31.78 18.29
C VAL A 790 -0.22 -31.64 18.88
N LEU A 791 0.53 -32.75 19.00
CA LEU A 791 1.94 -32.74 19.39
C LEU A 791 2.80 -32.01 18.33
N ARG A 792 2.57 -32.28 17.04
CA ARG A 792 3.26 -31.55 15.94
C ARG A 792 2.97 -30.05 16.01
N ALA A 793 1.72 -29.67 16.32
CA ALA A 793 1.35 -28.28 16.53
C ALA A 793 2.12 -27.69 17.73
N ALA A 794 2.16 -28.40 18.86
CA ALA A 794 2.90 -27.97 20.06
C ALA A 794 4.38 -27.70 19.74
N VAL A 795 5.05 -28.60 19.01
CA VAL A 795 6.44 -28.42 18.55
C VAL A 795 6.59 -27.16 17.69
N CYS A 796 5.72 -26.94 16.71
CA CYS A 796 5.79 -25.76 15.85
C CYS A 796 5.66 -24.44 16.64
N PHE A 797 4.72 -24.38 17.60
CA PHE A 797 4.54 -23.21 18.46
C PHE A 797 5.71 -23.02 19.45
N THR A 798 6.29 -24.10 19.98
CA THR A 798 7.51 -24.03 20.79
C THR A 798 8.68 -23.47 19.98
N VAL A 799 8.90 -23.97 18.76
CA VAL A 799 9.95 -23.45 17.86
C VAL A 799 9.70 -21.98 17.52
N ALA A 800 8.45 -21.58 17.26
CA ALA A 800 8.09 -20.17 17.03
C ALA A 800 8.47 -19.27 18.23
N ALA A 801 8.17 -19.71 19.45
CA ALA A 801 8.52 -18.98 20.67
C ALA A 801 10.05 -18.89 20.87
N LEU A 802 10.79 -19.99 20.66
CA LEU A 802 12.25 -20.03 20.80
C LEU A 802 12.95 -19.15 19.75
N LEU A 803 12.58 -19.24 18.47
CA LEU A 803 13.14 -18.39 17.42
C LEU A 803 12.81 -16.91 17.65
N GLY A 804 11.58 -16.62 18.11
CA GLY A 804 11.19 -15.29 18.52
C GLY A 804 12.05 -14.74 19.66
N LEU A 805 12.33 -15.55 20.69
CA LEU A 805 13.20 -15.18 21.80
C LEU A 805 14.65 -14.96 21.35
N ILE A 806 15.21 -15.88 20.55
CA ILE A 806 16.59 -15.77 20.04
C ILE A 806 16.77 -14.47 19.22
N THR A 807 15.82 -14.16 18.34
CA THR A 807 15.88 -12.94 17.52
C THR A 807 15.63 -11.66 18.32
N LEU A 808 14.86 -11.75 19.40
CA LEU A 808 14.71 -10.65 20.36
C LEU A 808 16.01 -10.36 21.10
N LEU A 809 16.71 -11.41 21.57
CA LEU A 809 17.97 -11.31 22.31
C LEU A 809 19.14 -10.84 21.45
N ARG A 810 19.26 -11.35 20.20
CA ARG A 810 20.33 -10.99 19.26
C ARG A 810 20.13 -9.65 18.55
N THR A 811 19.05 -8.92 18.86
CA THR A 811 18.69 -7.64 18.23
C THR A 811 18.62 -7.68 16.69
N THR A 812 18.38 -8.87 16.10
CA THR A 812 18.33 -9.03 14.64
C THR A 812 17.05 -8.46 14.04
N ASP A 813 17.12 -8.10 12.76
CA ASP A 813 15.93 -7.79 11.96
C ASP A 813 15.15 -9.06 11.62
N GLY A 814 13.86 -8.92 11.27
CA GLY A 814 13.03 -10.04 10.82
C GLY A 814 12.40 -10.89 11.94
N ARG A 815 12.35 -10.39 13.18
CA ARG A 815 11.75 -11.07 14.35
C ARG A 815 10.35 -11.63 14.08
N LEU A 816 9.52 -10.87 13.36
CA LEU A 816 8.16 -11.30 13.02
C LEU A 816 8.15 -12.52 12.11
N LEU A 817 9.03 -12.55 11.10
CA LEU A 817 9.19 -13.71 10.21
C LEU A 817 9.74 -14.93 10.95
N ALA A 818 10.60 -14.73 11.94
CA ALA A 818 11.15 -15.82 12.75
C ALA A 818 10.05 -16.55 13.56
N VAL A 819 9.06 -15.81 14.06
CA VAL A 819 7.88 -16.39 14.72
C VAL A 819 6.90 -16.98 13.70
N GLN A 820 6.69 -16.32 12.56
CA GLN A 820 5.74 -16.75 11.54
C GLN A 820 6.19 -18.00 10.77
N GLY A 821 7.49 -18.20 10.55
CA GLY A 821 8.02 -19.33 9.78
C GLY A 821 7.54 -20.70 10.30
N PRO A 822 7.73 -21.03 11.58
CA PRO A 822 7.20 -22.27 12.15
C PRO A 822 5.66 -22.34 12.15
N LEU A 823 4.95 -21.22 12.17
CA LEU A 823 3.48 -21.20 12.07
C LEU A 823 2.99 -21.56 10.66
N VAL A 824 3.74 -21.21 9.60
CA VAL A 824 3.49 -21.73 8.24
C VAL A 824 3.69 -23.23 8.20
N VAL A 825 4.73 -23.76 8.87
CA VAL A 825 4.95 -25.21 8.97
C VAL A 825 3.82 -25.89 9.73
N PHE A 826 3.39 -25.34 10.87
CA PHE A 826 2.21 -25.81 11.63
C PHE A 826 0.99 -26.02 10.74
N GLN A 827 0.72 -25.07 9.85
CA GLN A 827 -0.42 -25.18 8.95
C GLN A 827 -0.35 -26.45 8.09
N LEU A 828 0.82 -26.76 7.54
CA LEU A 828 1.01 -27.88 6.63
C LEU A 828 1.06 -29.23 7.35
N VAL A 829 1.78 -29.31 8.48
CA VAL A 829 2.07 -30.59 9.15
C VAL A 829 1.06 -30.98 10.22
N ALA A 830 0.23 -30.03 10.66
CA ALA A 830 -0.73 -30.23 11.73
C ALA A 830 -2.14 -29.73 11.37
N LEU A 831 -2.32 -28.46 10.96
CA LEU A 831 -3.67 -27.91 10.73
C LEU A 831 -4.41 -28.58 9.57
N LEU A 832 -3.81 -28.69 8.38
CA LEU A 832 -4.45 -29.34 7.24
C LEU A 832 -4.79 -30.81 7.54
N PRO A 833 -3.87 -31.63 8.09
CA PRO A 833 -4.22 -32.98 8.54
C PRO A 833 -5.32 -33.03 9.61
N MET A 834 -5.40 -32.04 10.52
CA MET A 834 -6.48 -31.97 11.51
C MET A 834 -7.83 -31.69 10.84
N ILE A 835 -7.86 -30.86 9.79
CA ILE A 835 -9.06 -30.60 8.99
C ILE A 835 -9.49 -31.89 8.24
N GLU A 836 -8.53 -32.64 7.69
CA GLU A 836 -8.80 -33.94 7.05
C GLU A 836 -9.29 -34.99 8.04
N LEU A 837 -8.77 -34.99 9.27
CA LEU A 837 -9.29 -35.83 10.35
C LEU A 837 -10.73 -35.44 10.67
N GLY A 838 -11.02 -34.15 10.86
CA GLY A 838 -12.38 -33.66 11.09
C GLY A 838 -13.35 -34.04 9.98
N ASP A 839 -12.93 -33.95 8.72
CA ASP A 839 -13.71 -34.42 7.57
C ASP A 839 -13.99 -35.92 7.63
N ARG A 840 -12.99 -36.73 7.99
CA ARG A 840 -13.12 -38.19 8.11
C ARG A 840 -14.15 -38.59 9.15
N VAL A 841 -14.15 -37.96 10.32
CA VAL A 841 -15.06 -38.33 11.41
C VAL A 841 -16.45 -37.73 11.19
N ARG A 842 -16.54 -36.51 10.65
CA ARG A 842 -17.81 -35.76 10.58
C ARG A 842 -18.52 -35.84 9.23
N GLN A 843 -17.79 -35.70 8.14
CA GLN A 843 -18.35 -35.43 6.81
C GLN A 843 -18.31 -36.63 5.86
N ARG A 844 -17.28 -37.48 5.97
CA ARG A 844 -17.19 -38.71 5.20
C ARG A 844 -18.38 -39.66 5.42
N PRO A 845 -18.94 -39.83 6.64
CA PRO A 845 -20.13 -40.65 6.85
C PRO A 845 -21.34 -40.19 6.03
N VAL A 846 -21.58 -38.87 5.97
CA VAL A 846 -22.70 -38.31 5.18
C VAL A 846 -22.48 -38.57 3.69
N ARG A 847 -21.24 -38.46 3.19
CA ARG A 847 -20.90 -38.79 1.80
C ARG A 847 -21.07 -40.27 1.47
N GLN A 848 -20.74 -41.16 2.40
CA GLN A 848 -20.96 -42.61 2.22
C GLN A 848 -22.46 -42.92 2.12
N VAL A 849 -23.28 -42.35 3.00
CA VAL A 849 -24.74 -42.49 2.92
C VAL A 849 -25.28 -41.89 1.63
N ALA A 850 -24.79 -40.72 1.22
CA ALA A 850 -25.18 -40.11 -0.05
C ALA A 850 -24.87 -41.00 -1.26
N GLY A 851 -23.71 -41.69 -1.24
CA GLY A 851 -23.35 -42.68 -2.25
C GLY A 851 -24.30 -43.88 -2.27
N THR A 852 -24.71 -44.38 -1.11
CA THR A 852 -25.72 -45.46 -1.02
C THR A 852 -27.10 -44.99 -1.48
N VAL A 853 -27.52 -43.77 -1.13
CA VAL A 853 -28.77 -43.18 -1.65
C VAL A 853 -28.73 -43.13 -3.16
N ALA A 854 -27.64 -42.65 -3.76
CA ALA A 854 -27.51 -42.55 -5.21
C ALA A 854 -27.55 -43.92 -5.92
N SER A 855 -27.05 -44.99 -5.30
CA SER A 855 -27.00 -46.32 -5.91
C SER A 855 -28.22 -47.21 -5.64
N GLN A 856 -28.89 -47.02 -4.50
CA GLN A 856 -30.00 -47.90 -4.06
C GLN A 856 -31.39 -47.28 -4.25
N ARG A 857 -31.49 -45.98 -4.55
CA ARG A 857 -32.76 -45.28 -4.74
C ARG A 857 -33.52 -45.80 -5.94
N ARG A 858 -34.80 -46.12 -5.75
CA ARG A 858 -35.72 -46.52 -6.82
C ARG A 858 -36.24 -45.29 -7.58
N PRO A 859 -36.62 -45.41 -8.87
CA PRO A 859 -37.25 -44.31 -9.60
C PRO A 859 -38.44 -43.73 -8.84
N GLY A 860 -38.50 -42.41 -8.71
CA GLY A 860 -39.57 -41.72 -7.98
C GLY A 860 -39.51 -41.81 -6.44
N GLU A 861 -38.63 -42.63 -5.86
CA GLU A 861 -38.52 -42.81 -4.40
C GLU A 861 -38.05 -41.51 -3.71
N PRO A 862 -38.83 -40.90 -2.82
CA PRO A 862 -38.41 -39.66 -2.15
C PRO A 862 -37.22 -39.88 -1.21
N VAL A 863 -36.48 -38.81 -0.93
CA VAL A 863 -35.36 -38.82 0.01
C VAL A 863 -35.62 -37.81 1.12
N ALA A 864 -35.44 -38.23 2.37
CA ALA A 864 -35.60 -37.40 3.54
C ALA A 864 -34.39 -37.52 4.47
N MET A 865 -34.12 -36.45 5.23
CA MET A 865 -33.12 -36.43 6.29
C MET A 865 -33.73 -35.92 7.58
N ILE A 866 -33.55 -36.71 8.64
CA ILE A 866 -34.25 -36.54 9.90
C ILE A 866 -33.25 -36.40 11.04
N GLY A 867 -33.49 -35.39 11.88
CA GLY A 867 -32.75 -35.17 13.11
C GLY A 867 -31.63 -34.14 12.94
N VAL A 868 -30.38 -34.59 12.80
CA VAL A 868 -29.26 -33.70 12.47
C VAL A 868 -29.31 -33.35 10.99
N LEU A 869 -29.47 -32.06 10.66
CA LEU A 869 -29.60 -31.61 9.27
C LEU A 869 -28.22 -31.47 8.61
N LYS A 870 -28.06 -32.09 7.44
CA LYS A 870 -26.84 -31.99 6.62
C LYS A 870 -27.19 -31.62 5.17
N PRO A 871 -27.21 -30.33 4.82
CA PRO A 871 -27.33 -29.87 3.44
C PRO A 871 -26.35 -30.51 2.44
N SER A 872 -25.20 -31.01 2.91
CA SER A 872 -24.28 -31.80 2.11
C SER A 872 -24.91 -33.05 1.50
N LEU A 873 -25.94 -33.64 2.13
CA LEU A 873 -26.68 -34.77 1.56
C LEU A 873 -27.35 -34.39 0.23
N HIS A 874 -28.05 -33.24 0.16
CA HIS A 874 -28.61 -32.72 -1.10
C HIS A 874 -27.51 -32.51 -2.15
N PHE A 875 -26.40 -31.88 -1.75
CA PHE A 875 -25.30 -31.58 -2.65
C PHE A 875 -24.64 -32.83 -3.28
N TYR A 876 -24.46 -33.91 -2.50
CA TYR A 876 -23.80 -35.14 -2.97
C TYR A 876 -24.76 -36.10 -3.66
N THR A 877 -26.02 -36.19 -3.23
CA THR A 877 -27.03 -37.05 -3.89
C THR A 877 -27.57 -36.46 -5.18
N ARG A 878 -27.49 -35.12 -5.34
CA ARG A 878 -28.15 -34.37 -6.42
C ARG A 878 -29.67 -34.61 -6.48
N GLN A 879 -30.27 -34.97 -5.35
CA GLN A 879 -31.72 -35.15 -5.20
C GLN A 879 -32.29 -34.05 -4.32
N VAL A 880 -33.57 -33.73 -4.49
CA VAL A 880 -34.28 -32.96 -3.48
C VAL A 880 -34.41 -33.80 -2.21
N VAL A 881 -34.03 -33.23 -1.07
CA VAL A 881 -34.08 -33.87 0.24
C VAL A 881 -35.08 -33.14 1.14
N LEU A 882 -36.02 -33.88 1.71
CA LEU A 882 -36.94 -33.36 2.72
C LEU A 882 -36.26 -33.36 4.09
N TYR A 883 -35.95 -32.17 4.61
CA TYR A 883 -35.28 -31.99 5.90
C TYR A 883 -36.28 -31.77 7.04
N GLU A 884 -36.21 -32.58 8.11
CA GLU A 884 -36.97 -32.38 9.34
C GLU A 884 -36.09 -32.56 10.58
N GLY A 885 -36.39 -31.79 11.64
CA GLY A 885 -35.63 -31.79 12.88
C GLY A 885 -35.94 -32.98 13.80
N LYS A 886 -35.63 -32.83 15.09
CA LYS A 886 -35.81 -33.87 16.11
C LYS A 886 -37.20 -33.85 16.78
N SER A 887 -38.07 -32.91 16.42
CA SER A 887 -39.36 -32.71 17.09
C SER A 887 -40.34 -33.85 16.80
N LYS A 888 -41.36 -34.03 17.66
CA LYS A 888 -42.42 -35.02 17.42
C LYS A 888 -43.17 -34.75 16.11
N SER A 889 -43.32 -33.47 15.74
CA SER A 889 -43.92 -33.05 14.48
C SER A 889 -43.11 -33.42 13.25
N ALA A 890 -41.82 -33.78 13.37
CA ALA A 890 -40.97 -34.14 12.23
C ALA A 890 -41.54 -35.31 11.42
N LEU A 891 -42.04 -36.36 12.09
CA LEU A 891 -42.64 -37.51 11.40
C LEU A 891 -43.95 -37.12 10.70
N VAL A 892 -44.78 -36.32 11.39
CA VAL A 892 -46.05 -35.83 10.86
C VAL A 892 -45.84 -34.93 9.65
N ASN A 893 -44.86 -34.02 9.74
CA ASN A 893 -44.44 -33.16 8.64
C ASN A 893 -43.93 -33.99 7.47
N LEU A 894 -43.03 -34.95 7.69
CA LEU A 894 -42.51 -35.79 6.62
C LEU A 894 -43.64 -36.51 5.88
N ALA A 895 -44.56 -37.17 6.61
CA ALA A 895 -45.67 -37.89 6.01
C ALA A 895 -46.56 -36.95 5.16
N ASP A 896 -46.87 -35.75 5.66
CA ASP A 896 -47.68 -34.78 4.93
C ASP A 896 -46.94 -34.20 3.70
N ARG A 897 -45.65 -33.90 3.82
CA ARG A 897 -44.81 -33.35 2.74
C ARG A 897 -44.65 -34.30 1.57
N LEU A 898 -44.54 -35.61 1.84
CA LEU A 898 -44.46 -36.64 0.79
C LEU A 898 -45.69 -36.66 -0.12
N SER A 899 -46.82 -36.16 0.35
CA SER A 899 -48.09 -36.16 -0.39
C SER A 899 -48.48 -34.78 -0.91
N HIS A 900 -47.99 -33.69 -0.33
CA HIS A 900 -48.50 -32.33 -0.63
C HIS A 900 -47.45 -31.31 -1.02
N GLU A 901 -46.16 -31.53 -0.74
CA GLU A 901 -45.15 -30.50 -0.99
C GLU A 901 -44.88 -30.30 -2.48
N GLN A 902 -44.78 -29.04 -2.90
CA GLN A 902 -44.48 -28.68 -4.28
C GLN A 902 -43.26 -27.76 -4.30
N ARG A 903 -42.18 -28.20 -4.97
CA ARG A 903 -41.00 -27.37 -5.25
C ARG A 903 -40.31 -27.83 -6.54
N GLN A 904 -39.40 -27.03 -7.08
CA GLN A 904 -38.71 -27.40 -8.31
C GLN A 904 -37.89 -28.69 -8.10
N GLY A 905 -38.15 -29.71 -8.93
CA GLY A 905 -37.48 -31.02 -8.81
C GLY A 905 -38.09 -31.96 -7.76
N PHE A 906 -39.19 -31.60 -7.09
CA PHE A 906 -39.94 -32.51 -6.22
C PHE A 906 -41.43 -32.16 -6.16
N GLN A 907 -42.26 -33.15 -6.46
CA GLN A 907 -43.71 -33.08 -6.29
C GLN A 907 -44.13 -34.20 -5.33
N GLY A 908 -44.80 -33.82 -4.25
CA GLY A 908 -45.45 -34.76 -3.35
C GLY A 908 -46.62 -35.42 -4.07
N ILE A 909 -46.67 -36.75 -4.00
CA ILE A 909 -47.69 -37.57 -4.64
C ILE A 909 -48.35 -38.44 -3.56
N PRO A 910 -49.66 -38.28 -3.31
CA PRO A 910 -50.40 -39.10 -2.35
C PRO A 910 -50.32 -40.60 -2.64
N LEU A 911 -50.34 -41.45 -1.60
CA LEU A 911 -50.21 -42.91 -1.74
C LEU A 911 -51.30 -43.58 -2.60
N ASN A 912 -52.46 -42.95 -2.77
CA ASN A 912 -53.53 -43.46 -3.62
C ASN A 912 -53.33 -43.18 -5.12
N ASP A 913 -52.29 -42.42 -5.49
CA ASP A 913 -51.94 -42.18 -6.89
C ASP A 913 -51.07 -43.32 -7.45
N PRO A 914 -51.35 -43.84 -8.67
CA PRO A 914 -50.54 -44.90 -9.29
C PRO A 914 -49.06 -44.56 -9.50
N ASN A 915 -48.70 -43.27 -9.55
CA ASN A 915 -47.33 -42.80 -9.75
C ASN A 915 -46.58 -42.58 -8.43
N SER A 916 -47.23 -42.83 -7.30
CA SER A 916 -46.62 -42.73 -5.98
C SER A 916 -45.61 -43.84 -5.75
N SER A 917 -44.45 -43.51 -5.18
CA SER A 917 -43.57 -44.52 -4.60
C SER A 917 -44.17 -45.05 -3.31
N ASP A 918 -44.19 -46.37 -3.11
CA ASP A 918 -44.62 -47.02 -1.87
C ASP A 918 -43.63 -46.80 -0.71
N THR A 919 -42.39 -46.45 -1.03
CA THR A 919 -41.29 -46.30 -0.06
C THR A 919 -40.68 -44.91 -0.09
N VAL A 920 -40.01 -44.55 1.00
CA VAL A 920 -39.17 -43.36 1.14
C VAL A 920 -37.82 -43.75 1.73
N LEU A 921 -36.74 -43.16 1.20
CA LEU A 921 -35.42 -43.27 1.80
C LEU A 921 -35.25 -42.21 2.90
N VAL A 922 -34.94 -42.65 4.11
CA VAL A 922 -34.79 -41.79 5.29
C VAL A 922 -33.38 -41.92 5.84
N VAL A 923 -32.60 -40.84 5.77
CA VAL A 923 -31.32 -40.71 6.48
C VAL A 923 -31.61 -40.17 7.87
N ILE A 924 -31.32 -40.97 8.90
CA ILE A 924 -31.64 -40.63 10.29
C ILE A 924 -30.42 -40.86 11.20
N ASP A 925 -30.16 -39.93 12.12
CA ASP A 925 -29.12 -40.13 13.13
C ASP A 925 -29.58 -41.07 14.25
N GLU A 926 -28.67 -41.87 14.80
CA GLU A 926 -28.97 -42.91 15.81
C GLU A 926 -29.80 -42.38 16.98
N ARG A 927 -29.47 -41.20 17.53
CA ARG A 927 -30.21 -40.62 18.66
C ARG A 927 -31.64 -40.21 18.31
N THR A 928 -31.87 -39.86 17.04
CA THR A 928 -33.22 -39.52 16.57
C THR A 928 -34.01 -40.79 16.24
N ALA A 929 -33.34 -41.80 15.69
CA ALA A 929 -33.92 -43.13 15.45
C ALA A 929 -34.44 -43.80 16.73
N ASP A 930 -33.75 -43.59 17.86
CA ASP A 930 -34.14 -44.16 19.15
C ASP A 930 -35.38 -43.51 19.79
N ARG A 931 -35.86 -42.37 19.27
CA ARG A 931 -37.01 -41.66 19.85
C ARG A 931 -38.31 -42.42 19.59
N ASP A 932 -39.18 -42.46 20.60
CA ASP A 932 -40.45 -43.21 20.59
C ASP A 932 -41.29 -43.03 19.31
N HIS A 933 -41.34 -41.83 18.75
CA HIS A 933 -42.16 -41.55 17.58
C HIS A 933 -41.64 -42.21 16.29
N TRP A 934 -40.34 -42.51 16.19
CA TRP A 934 -39.72 -43.23 15.07
C TRP A 934 -39.68 -44.76 15.25
N GLN A 935 -39.94 -45.25 16.46
CA GLN A 935 -40.05 -46.68 16.74
C GLN A 935 -41.33 -47.28 16.13
N GLY A 936 -41.28 -48.56 15.77
CA GLY A 936 -42.42 -49.33 15.23
C GLY A 936 -42.63 -49.23 13.72
N LEU A 937 -41.80 -48.47 12.99
CA LEU A 937 -41.85 -48.38 11.51
C LEU A 937 -41.30 -49.65 10.83
N ALA A 938 -40.46 -50.42 11.53
CA ALA A 938 -39.74 -51.61 11.02
C ALA A 938 -39.11 -51.38 9.63
N PRO A 939 -38.17 -50.42 9.51
CA PRO A 939 -37.53 -50.08 8.24
C PRO A 939 -36.56 -51.16 7.75
N GLU A 940 -36.34 -51.23 6.44
CA GLU A 940 -35.21 -51.93 5.85
C GLU A 940 -33.95 -51.05 6.00
N ILE A 941 -32.92 -51.53 6.68
CA ILE A 941 -31.67 -50.77 6.87
C ILE A 941 -30.73 -51.08 5.71
N LEU A 942 -30.52 -50.09 4.82
CA LEU A 942 -29.69 -50.25 3.63
C LEU A 942 -28.20 -50.03 3.91
N SER A 943 -27.86 -49.12 4.83
CA SER A 943 -26.47 -48.88 5.24
C SER A 943 -26.39 -48.17 6.58
N ARG A 944 -25.24 -48.30 7.24
CA ARG A 944 -24.84 -47.48 8.40
C ARG A 944 -23.47 -46.88 8.15
N SER A 945 -23.29 -45.61 8.49
CA SER A 945 -21.99 -44.93 8.38
C SER A 945 -21.92 -43.82 9.42
N GLY A 946 -20.90 -43.89 10.29
CA GLY A 946 -20.81 -42.99 11.45
C GLY A 946 -22.08 -43.10 12.30
N ILE A 947 -22.67 -41.96 12.65
CA ILE A 947 -23.91 -41.88 13.43
C ILE A 947 -25.18 -41.97 12.57
N TYR A 948 -25.07 -42.16 11.26
CA TYR A 948 -26.21 -42.13 10.34
C TYR A 948 -26.60 -43.53 9.88
N SER A 949 -27.90 -43.79 9.85
CA SER A 949 -28.50 -44.96 9.22
C SER A 949 -29.34 -44.52 8.02
N LEU A 950 -29.24 -45.28 6.92
CA LEU A 950 -30.13 -45.15 5.77
C LEU A 950 -31.23 -46.20 5.87
N TRP A 951 -32.46 -45.74 6.03
CA TRP A 951 -33.65 -46.57 6.10
C TRP A 951 -34.43 -46.48 4.80
N ARG A 952 -34.98 -47.61 4.34
CA ARG A 952 -36.13 -47.62 3.44
C ARG A 952 -37.37 -47.87 4.29
N VAL A 953 -38.29 -46.92 4.29
CA VAL A 953 -39.52 -46.95 5.09
C VAL A 953 -40.71 -47.12 4.17
N ASP A 954 -41.60 -48.05 4.50
CA ASP A 954 -42.92 -48.18 3.89
C ASP A 954 -43.77 -46.96 4.26
N ARG A 955 -44.23 -46.21 3.25
CA ARG A 955 -45.01 -44.99 3.47
C ARG A 955 -46.37 -45.26 4.10
N SER A 956 -46.98 -46.42 3.89
CA SER A 956 -48.25 -46.77 4.54
C SER A 956 -48.09 -46.84 6.06
N ARG A 957 -46.98 -47.42 6.54
CA ARG A 957 -46.63 -47.46 7.97
C ARG A 957 -46.29 -46.08 8.51
N LEU A 958 -45.61 -45.27 7.71
CA LEU A 958 -45.29 -43.88 8.06
C LEU A 958 -46.58 -43.04 8.24
N GLU A 959 -47.54 -43.16 7.32
CA GLU A 959 -48.83 -42.47 7.39
C GLU A 959 -49.69 -42.95 8.56
N GLN A 960 -49.74 -44.27 8.83
CA GLN A 960 -50.40 -44.82 10.02
C GLN A 960 -49.79 -44.27 11.31
N ARG A 961 -48.45 -44.23 11.40
CA ARG A 961 -47.75 -43.67 12.55
C ARG A 961 -48.02 -42.17 12.70
N SER A 962 -48.04 -41.43 11.60
CA SER A 962 -48.39 -40.01 11.55
C SER A 962 -49.81 -39.77 12.08
N ALA A 963 -50.80 -40.55 11.60
CA ALA A 963 -52.18 -40.45 12.06
C ALA A 963 -52.32 -40.72 13.57
N ALA A 964 -51.60 -41.73 14.09
CA ALA A 964 -51.58 -42.03 15.53
C ALA A 964 -50.96 -40.90 16.37
N LEU A 965 -49.93 -40.21 15.86
CA LEU A 965 -49.34 -39.05 16.53
C LEU A 965 -50.27 -37.83 16.49
N ARG A 966 -50.93 -37.58 15.36
CA ARG A 966 -51.93 -36.50 15.24
C ARG A 966 -53.11 -36.72 16.18
N ALA A 967 -53.59 -37.96 16.31
CA ALA A 967 -54.62 -38.32 17.29
C ALA A 967 -54.20 -38.07 18.75
N ARG A 968 -52.89 -38.02 19.02
CA ARG A 968 -52.30 -37.68 20.33
C ARG A 968 -51.95 -36.18 20.47
N GLY A 969 -52.45 -35.33 19.56
CA GLY A 969 -52.26 -33.87 19.62
C GLY A 969 -50.92 -33.37 19.09
N VAL A 970 -50.24 -34.12 18.20
CA VAL A 970 -49.03 -33.62 17.52
C VAL A 970 -49.43 -32.87 16.25
N ASP A 971 -49.16 -31.56 16.22
CA ASP A 971 -49.54 -30.69 15.10
C ASP A 971 -48.58 -30.74 13.92
N LEU A 972 -49.15 -30.45 12.75
CA LEU A 972 -48.44 -30.20 11.50
C LEU A 972 -47.88 -28.77 11.51
N THR A 973 -46.57 -28.61 11.29
CA THR A 973 -45.88 -27.33 11.50
C THR A 973 -45.07 -26.83 10.31
N TRP A 974 -45.00 -27.60 9.21
CA TRP A 974 -44.18 -27.23 8.05
C TRP A 974 -44.90 -26.28 7.08
N ARG A 975 -46.23 -26.17 7.15
CA ARG A 975 -47.02 -25.30 6.27
C ARG A 975 -46.94 -23.82 6.64
N ASP A 976 -46.45 -23.51 7.85
CA ASP A 976 -46.22 -22.13 8.26
C ASP A 976 -44.98 -21.58 7.56
N PRO A 977 -45.11 -20.49 6.77
CA PRO A 977 -43.97 -19.94 6.06
C PRO A 977 -42.93 -19.40 7.04
N ARG A 978 -41.68 -19.86 6.94
CA ARG A 978 -40.55 -19.33 7.70
C ARG A 978 -39.64 -18.52 6.79
N PRO A 979 -39.49 -17.20 6.99
CA PRO A 979 -38.62 -16.34 6.19
C PRO A 979 -37.17 -16.82 6.11
N GLU A 980 -36.71 -17.57 7.12
CA GLU A 980 -35.36 -18.13 7.22
C GLU A 980 -35.13 -19.41 6.39
N ARG A 981 -36.21 -20.01 5.84
CA ARG A 981 -36.18 -21.30 5.12
C ARG A 981 -36.54 -21.19 3.63
N TYR A 982 -36.83 -19.99 3.13
CA TYR A 982 -37.14 -19.71 1.72
C TYR A 982 -36.04 -18.91 1.03
#